data_AF-G8TC20-F1
#
_entry.id   AF-G8TC20-F1
#
_cell.length_a   1.000
_cell.length_b   1.000
_cell.length_c   1.000
_cell.angle_alpha   90.00
_cell.angle_beta   90.00
_cell.angle_gamma   90.00
#
_symmetry.space_group_name_H-M   'P 1'
#
loop_
_entity.id
_entity.type
_entity.pdbx_description
1 polymer ?
#
loop_
_entity_poly.entity_id
_entity_poly.type
_entity_poly.pdbx_seq_one_letter_code
_entity_poly.pdbx_strand_id
1 'polypeptide(L)'
;MRWFFICLLSCMMLGQLQAGTPVPPAVFDTILTRVYTDLKKEATPALIKVTAHDQLAMRADGSWPDIDYSNTTITTWQPGTHLSRLYNMALVYAQKDEGSLYPSIVAGLRYWYAKDPKSSNWWHNEIRSPQNIGEILIAMRFARKAIPASLEDSLLARMKRGNIFKMTGANKLDIAIHYLYRALLTRNEHLMDTAVQQAFQPVQFTTEEGLQHDYSYLQHGPQLQLSSYGAVFLMGEYRVAKYVRGTPYALNDSALNRLSTYFDNTYLRTIRGRYIDFNVEGRGISRPNILSKQGEQGLLDDARLVDPRRSADWYAAMARTSGLQPVNYEVQASHTHYWRADYTMHIRPAYSFNVRMVSARTRRTESGNKENLYGRYLADGSTNIQVKGDEYYNIMPVWEWDKLPGITAADHKEDVAMDKFWGEPGSTTFAGGVGDSLYGATVYDMNYDGVKARKSWFFFDKEIVCLGAGINSSGSNTILTTLNQCWLNGSVQIDKTKLGAGKQAVFNNPSFVWHNDVGYYFPEGGQLTVGTGEQKGSWYKINNSNSAAEIKGNVFKLWLNNGIAPTNSKYAYVVVPGKQEEIQASKEQVRILANTDTLQAVKHTGLQMLQLAFYKPGTLVDGNVSVSVDQPCVVMLQHIDGKSIAATVADPSQTALAITLTVRTPALGGSIQWNCALPQGVRAGASASFTMENAKGFIADNFSFASSQLKGMLVEAGEYDTLFPRTLDANGKLVCTERRDWTGGFFPGSLWYTYEYTKDASLKEAAVAWTKKLEPLQFFTGHHDLGFLMYCSYGNAFRLTGDSSYARVLVQTAKSLATRYDARPGCIKSWNSFQSWHGTTTYKYPVIIDNMMNLELLFFAAKITGDPRYRDIAIHHAENTLKNQVRDDYSCYHVVCYDTANGGVLARETAQGYADNSAWSRGQSWGIYGFTVCYRETHDAKFLNAARKMADFYLTHKRLPADKVPYWDFNVNQAGYAPGVRSKAKEGQSPEFRDASAAAVTASALLELSTYLGKEGAVYFKAAEDILHSLASAEYRSSPGGNGNFILKHSVGSIPHGFELDTPLIYADYYFIEALARYHALVK
;
A
#
# COMPACT_ATOMS: atom_id res chain seq x y z
N MET A 1 9.45 -19.07 -44.81
CA MET A 1 8.60 -18.75 -45.98
C MET A 1 7.38 -19.67 -45.90
N ARG A 2 6.18 -19.09 -45.74
CA ARG A 2 4.86 -19.70 -45.44
C ARG A 2 4.74 -20.29 -44.01
N TRP A 3 3.59 -20.04 -43.36
CA TRP A 3 3.23 -20.30 -41.93
C TRP A 3 3.41 -19.17 -40.89
N PHE A 4 3.27 -17.90 -41.28
CA PHE A 4 3.10 -16.77 -40.34
C PHE A 4 1.90 -15.85 -40.67
N PHE A 5 0.89 -16.40 -41.36
CA PHE A 5 -0.34 -15.70 -41.73
C PHE A 5 -1.50 -16.68 -41.60
N ILE A 6 -2.11 -16.75 -40.40
CA ILE A 6 -3.49 -17.15 -40.05
C ILE A 6 -3.53 -17.13 -38.51
N CYS A 7 -3.45 -15.94 -37.93
CA CYS A 7 -3.78 -15.66 -36.51
C CYS A 7 -4.18 -14.19 -36.29
N LEU A 8 -4.56 -13.49 -37.38
CA LEU A 8 -4.85 -12.05 -37.38
C LEU A 8 -6.26 -11.73 -37.92
N LEU A 9 -7.14 -12.73 -38.01
CA LEU A 9 -8.46 -12.58 -38.66
C LEU A 9 -9.66 -13.06 -37.83
N SER A 10 -9.49 -13.39 -36.55
CA SER A 10 -10.61 -13.69 -35.63
C SER A 10 -10.82 -12.66 -34.50
N CYS A 11 -10.07 -11.55 -34.48
CA CYS A 11 -10.31 -10.40 -33.59
C CYS A 11 -11.14 -9.27 -34.23
N MET A 12 -11.85 -9.53 -35.33
CA MET A 12 -12.70 -8.53 -36.02
C MET A 12 -14.15 -9.01 -36.18
N MET A 13 -14.77 -9.57 -35.15
CA MET A 13 -16.24 -9.54 -35.03
C MET A 13 -16.64 -9.53 -33.55
N LEU A 14 -17.42 -8.52 -33.17
CA LEU A 14 -18.00 -8.18 -31.86
C LEU A 14 -17.24 -7.13 -31.05
N GLY A 15 -17.31 -5.92 -31.59
CA GLY A 15 -17.25 -4.67 -30.87
C GLY A 15 -18.08 -3.64 -31.64
N GLN A 16 -19.39 -3.87 -31.77
CA GLN A 16 -20.27 -2.71 -31.92
C GLN A 16 -20.13 -1.95 -30.61
N LEU A 17 -19.19 -0.99 -30.60
CA LEU A 17 -19.22 0.13 -29.68
C LEU A 17 -20.66 0.62 -29.71
N GLN A 18 -21.38 0.50 -28.59
CA GLN A 18 -22.39 1.49 -28.31
C GLN A 18 -21.65 2.81 -28.46
N ALA A 19 -21.96 3.54 -29.53
CA ALA A 19 -21.47 4.88 -29.72
C ALA A 19 -21.88 5.62 -28.44
N GLY A 20 -20.90 5.88 -27.57
CA GLY A 20 -21.09 6.81 -26.48
C GLY A 20 -21.67 8.08 -27.10
N THR A 21 -22.66 8.68 -26.43
CA THR A 21 -23.16 9.98 -26.84
C THR A 21 -21.97 10.91 -27.12
N PRO A 22 -21.85 11.51 -28.32
CA PRO A 22 -20.69 12.29 -28.69
C PRO A 22 -20.43 13.36 -27.62
N VAL A 23 -19.17 13.50 -27.19
CA VAL A 23 -18.83 14.50 -26.19
C VAL A 23 -19.22 15.89 -26.72
N PRO A 24 -20.04 16.67 -25.97
CA PRO A 24 -20.50 17.97 -26.46
C PRO A 24 -19.32 18.90 -26.80
N PRO A 25 -19.37 19.67 -27.90
CA PRO A 25 -18.31 20.62 -28.29
C PRO A 25 -17.85 21.54 -27.15
N ALA A 26 -18.77 21.89 -26.24
CA ALA A 26 -18.52 22.68 -25.05
C ALA A 26 -17.42 22.11 -24.12
N VAL A 27 -17.20 20.79 -24.12
CA VAL A 27 -16.15 20.15 -23.31
C VAL A 27 -14.75 20.50 -23.84
N PHE A 28 -14.53 20.41 -25.15
CA PHE A 28 -13.26 20.81 -25.78
C PHE A 28 -12.97 22.29 -25.53
N ASP A 29 -13.97 23.15 -25.69
CA ASP A 29 -13.85 24.58 -25.45
C ASP A 29 -13.53 24.91 -23.99
N THR A 30 -14.15 24.17 -23.04
CA THR A 30 -13.86 24.29 -21.60
C THR A 30 -12.41 23.95 -21.29
N ILE A 31 -11.91 22.81 -21.79
CA ILE A 31 -10.54 22.36 -21.53
C ILE A 31 -9.54 23.30 -22.22
N LEU A 32 -9.77 23.68 -23.47
CA LEU A 32 -8.94 24.62 -24.23
C LEU A 32 -8.84 25.98 -23.51
N THR A 33 -9.95 26.49 -22.96
CA THR A 33 -9.97 27.73 -22.17
C THR A 33 -9.14 27.62 -20.89
N ARG A 34 -9.16 26.45 -20.23
CA ARG A 34 -8.35 26.21 -19.03
C ARG A 34 -6.87 26.14 -19.34
N VAL A 35 -6.48 25.46 -20.43
CA VAL A 35 -5.08 25.43 -20.91
C VAL A 35 -4.61 26.85 -21.17
N TYR A 36 -5.35 27.64 -21.96
CA TYR A 36 -4.98 29.04 -22.22
C TYR A 36 -4.94 29.89 -20.95
N THR A 37 -5.88 29.69 -20.01
CA THR A 37 -5.90 30.40 -18.73
C THR A 37 -4.68 30.09 -17.86
N ASP A 38 -4.06 28.93 -18.03
CA ASP A 38 -2.82 28.60 -17.35
C ASP A 38 -1.61 29.22 -18.06
N LEU A 39 -1.50 29.03 -19.38
CA LEU A 39 -0.44 29.61 -20.21
C LEU A 39 -0.35 31.14 -20.05
N LYS A 40 -1.50 31.83 -19.98
CA LYS A 40 -1.54 33.28 -19.85
C LYS A 40 -0.91 33.79 -18.53
N LYS A 41 -0.80 32.96 -17.49
CA LYS A 41 -0.13 33.40 -16.24
C LYS A 41 1.35 33.71 -16.45
N GLU A 42 1.97 33.16 -17.50
CA GLU A 42 3.39 33.36 -17.81
C GLU A 42 3.69 34.73 -18.44
N ALA A 43 2.70 35.44 -19.00
CA ALA A 43 2.92 36.74 -19.63
C ALA A 43 3.01 37.89 -18.61
N THR A 44 4.12 37.90 -17.88
CA THR A 44 4.47 38.95 -16.92
C THR A 44 4.87 40.26 -17.61
N PRO A 45 4.86 41.41 -16.91
CA PRO A 45 5.40 42.67 -17.46
C PRO A 45 6.87 42.59 -17.90
N ALA A 46 7.66 41.71 -17.26
CA ALA A 46 9.04 41.44 -17.68
C ALA A 46 9.06 40.73 -19.04
N LEU A 47 8.17 39.77 -19.27
CA LEU A 47 8.06 39.07 -20.54
C LEU A 47 7.72 40.02 -21.69
N ILE A 48 6.84 41.01 -21.46
CA ILE A 48 6.49 42.03 -22.46
C ILE A 48 7.75 42.78 -22.96
N LYS A 49 8.66 43.14 -22.03
CA LYS A 49 9.92 43.82 -22.39
C LYS A 49 10.84 42.91 -23.20
N VAL A 50 10.96 41.64 -22.79
CA VAL A 50 11.77 40.63 -23.51
C VAL A 50 11.21 40.42 -24.92
N THR A 51 9.90 40.29 -25.08
CA THR A 51 9.27 40.09 -26.40
C THR A 51 9.47 41.27 -27.34
N ALA A 52 9.46 42.51 -26.82
CA ALA A 52 9.74 43.69 -27.64
C ALA A 52 11.20 43.68 -28.14
N HIS A 53 12.15 43.30 -27.29
CA HIS A 53 13.54 43.15 -27.69
C HIS A 53 13.72 42.03 -28.73
N ASP A 54 13.14 40.85 -28.49
CA ASP A 54 13.21 39.72 -29.41
C ASP A 54 12.56 40.07 -30.76
N GLN A 55 11.46 40.83 -30.77
CA GLN A 55 10.80 41.27 -32.00
C GLN A 55 11.71 42.19 -32.82
N LEU A 56 12.35 43.16 -32.19
CA LEU A 56 13.28 44.09 -32.86
C LEU A 56 14.51 43.38 -33.41
N ALA A 57 14.97 42.31 -32.76
CA ALA A 57 16.11 41.50 -33.22
C ALA A 57 15.76 40.52 -34.36
N MET A 58 14.48 40.35 -34.68
CA MET A 58 14.03 39.38 -35.68
C MET A 58 14.21 39.92 -37.11
N ARG A 59 14.73 39.07 -38.00
CA ARG A 59 14.83 39.37 -39.44
C ARG A 59 13.45 39.29 -40.11
N ALA A 60 13.33 39.92 -41.27
CA ALA A 60 12.09 39.94 -42.05
C ALA A 60 11.58 38.55 -42.47
N ASP A 61 12.47 37.56 -42.59
CA ASP A 61 12.11 36.18 -42.92
C ASP A 61 11.60 35.36 -41.71
N GLY A 62 11.57 35.96 -40.51
CA GLY A 62 11.16 35.30 -39.26
C GLY A 62 12.29 34.64 -38.49
N SER A 63 13.53 34.73 -38.95
CA SER A 63 14.70 34.16 -38.27
C SER A 63 15.38 35.15 -37.32
N TRP A 64 16.22 34.61 -36.43
CA TRP A 64 17.05 35.40 -35.53
C TRP A 64 18.53 35.20 -35.85
N PRO A 65 19.34 36.29 -35.89
CA PRO A 65 20.74 36.22 -36.27
C PRO A 65 21.63 35.51 -35.25
N ASP A 66 21.22 35.45 -33.98
CA ASP A 66 21.95 34.83 -32.87
C ASP A 66 21.68 33.33 -32.71
N ILE A 67 20.83 32.74 -33.57
CA ILE A 67 20.49 31.32 -33.53
C ILE A 67 21.14 30.60 -34.72
N ASP A 68 22.02 29.63 -34.43
CA ASP A 68 22.48 28.67 -35.43
C ASP A 68 21.44 27.56 -35.62
N TYR A 69 20.65 27.65 -36.69
CA TYR A 69 19.61 26.69 -37.04
C TYR A 69 20.15 25.32 -37.51
N SER A 70 21.45 25.20 -37.78
CA SER A 70 22.10 23.93 -38.13
C SER A 70 22.59 23.15 -36.89
N ASN A 71 22.58 23.79 -35.72
CA ASN A 71 23.05 23.22 -34.48
C ASN A 71 22.21 21.99 -34.06
N THR A 72 22.89 20.90 -33.67
CA THR A 72 22.25 19.65 -33.24
C THR A 72 22.65 19.21 -31.82
N THR A 73 23.14 20.13 -30.97
CA THR A 73 23.68 19.78 -29.65
C THR A 73 22.63 19.13 -28.73
N ILE A 74 23.11 18.30 -27.79
CA ILE A 74 22.28 17.42 -26.94
C ILE A 74 21.57 18.18 -25.80
N THR A 75 22.20 19.21 -25.22
CA THR A 75 21.73 19.86 -23.98
C THR A 75 21.31 21.32 -24.21
N THR A 76 22.21 22.16 -24.70
CA THR A 76 21.93 23.57 -25.02
C THR A 76 21.61 23.72 -26.50
N TRP A 77 20.48 23.13 -26.92
CA TRP A 77 20.06 23.14 -28.32
C TRP A 77 19.50 24.50 -28.75
N GLN A 78 20.35 25.31 -29.38
CA GLN A 78 20.05 26.71 -29.73
C GLN A 78 18.77 26.91 -30.56
N PRO A 79 18.44 26.08 -31.57
CA PRO A 79 17.21 26.25 -32.34
C PRO A 79 15.94 26.19 -31.47
N GLY A 80 15.95 25.48 -30.34
CA GLY A 80 14.83 25.47 -29.40
C GLY A 80 14.43 26.86 -28.90
N THR A 81 15.40 27.79 -28.81
CA THR A 81 15.17 29.20 -28.43
C THR A 81 14.23 29.92 -29.40
N HIS A 82 14.23 29.56 -30.69
CA HIS A 82 13.31 30.15 -31.68
C HIS A 82 11.85 29.91 -31.28
N LEU A 83 11.49 28.67 -30.97
CA LEU A 83 10.13 28.35 -30.52
C LEU A 83 9.81 28.98 -29.17
N SER A 84 10.78 29.08 -28.25
CA SER A 84 10.58 29.75 -26.95
C SER A 84 10.29 31.25 -27.13
N ARG A 85 11.00 31.94 -28.04
CA ARG A 85 10.72 33.35 -28.37
C ARG A 85 9.33 33.52 -28.99
N LEU A 86 8.96 32.65 -29.93
CA LEU A 86 7.63 32.68 -30.55
C LEU A 86 6.51 32.39 -29.55
N TYR A 87 6.72 31.46 -28.63
CA TYR A 87 5.80 31.19 -27.53
C TYR A 87 5.56 32.44 -26.69
N ASN A 88 6.62 33.12 -26.25
CA ASN A 88 6.52 34.37 -25.49
C ASN A 88 5.74 35.44 -26.27
N MET A 89 6.04 35.62 -27.56
CA MET A 89 5.33 36.56 -28.42
C MET A 89 3.86 36.21 -28.56
N ALA A 90 3.51 34.94 -28.75
CA ALA A 90 2.13 34.47 -28.87
C ALA A 90 1.33 34.73 -27.58
N LEU A 91 1.93 34.51 -26.40
CA LEU A 91 1.29 34.83 -25.11
C LEU A 91 1.03 36.33 -24.94
N VAL A 92 2.01 37.18 -25.24
CA VAL A 92 1.87 38.63 -25.14
C VAL A 92 0.82 39.14 -26.14
N TYR A 93 0.85 38.61 -27.37
CA TYR A 93 -0.14 38.92 -28.40
C TYR A 93 -1.57 38.57 -27.98
N ALA A 94 -1.76 37.39 -27.40
CA ALA A 94 -3.07 36.92 -26.96
C ALA A 94 -3.67 37.72 -25.80
N GLN A 95 -2.85 38.40 -24.99
CA GLN A 95 -3.31 39.15 -23.82
C GLN A 95 -3.52 40.64 -24.05
N LYS A 96 -2.57 41.33 -24.70
CA LYS A 96 -2.49 42.80 -24.62
C LYS A 96 -2.01 43.52 -25.87
N ASP A 97 -1.81 42.86 -27.01
CA ASP A 97 -1.27 43.56 -28.19
C ASP A 97 -2.35 44.25 -29.06
N GLU A 98 -2.00 45.42 -29.55
CA GLU A 98 -2.73 46.25 -30.52
C GLU A 98 -2.58 45.77 -31.97
N GLY A 99 -1.73 44.76 -32.26
CA GLY A 99 -1.63 44.11 -33.58
C GLY A 99 -0.22 43.93 -34.14
N SER A 100 0.81 44.41 -33.44
CA SER A 100 2.18 44.56 -33.97
C SER A 100 2.99 43.25 -34.01
N LEU A 101 2.73 42.29 -33.13
CA LEU A 101 3.47 41.02 -33.03
C LEU A 101 2.99 39.96 -34.03
N TYR A 102 1.75 40.06 -34.52
CA TYR A 102 1.15 39.03 -35.39
C TYR A 102 1.99 38.71 -36.64
N PRO A 103 2.48 39.69 -37.42
CA PRO A 103 3.32 39.40 -38.60
C PRO A 103 4.61 38.66 -38.21
N SER A 104 5.22 39.03 -37.09
CA SER A 104 6.45 38.41 -36.60
C SER A 104 6.23 36.96 -36.19
N ILE A 105 5.14 36.67 -35.47
CA ILE A 105 4.77 35.31 -35.06
C ILE A 105 4.55 34.42 -36.29
N VAL A 106 3.78 34.91 -37.28
CA VAL A 106 3.50 34.13 -38.50
C VAL A 106 4.76 33.91 -39.32
N ALA A 107 5.62 34.92 -39.49
CA ALA A 107 6.89 34.79 -40.21
C ALA A 107 7.81 33.76 -39.53
N GLY A 108 7.98 33.86 -38.20
CA GLY A 108 8.80 32.92 -37.45
C GLY A 108 8.27 31.49 -37.52
N LEU A 109 6.97 31.27 -37.35
CA LEU A 109 6.37 29.93 -37.49
C LEU A 109 6.56 29.32 -38.88
N ARG A 110 6.46 30.15 -39.95
CA ARG A 110 6.77 29.71 -41.32
C ARG A 110 8.25 29.34 -41.46
N TYR A 111 9.14 30.15 -40.90
CA TYR A 111 10.58 29.89 -40.92
C TYR A 111 10.91 28.58 -40.21
N TRP A 112 10.39 28.39 -39.00
CA TRP A 112 10.54 27.15 -38.23
C TRP A 112 10.06 25.93 -39.02
N TYR A 113 8.85 26.02 -39.58
CA TYR A 113 8.28 24.92 -40.35
C TYR A 113 9.16 24.58 -41.57
N ALA A 114 9.64 25.59 -42.30
CA ALA A 114 10.48 25.42 -43.48
C ALA A 114 11.86 24.84 -43.16
N LYS A 115 12.49 25.24 -42.05
CA LYS A 115 13.83 24.78 -41.68
C LYS A 115 13.87 23.42 -40.99
N ASP A 116 12.82 23.07 -40.25
CA ASP A 116 12.71 21.82 -39.49
C ASP A 116 13.98 21.42 -38.69
N PRO A 117 14.53 22.31 -37.85
CA PRO A 117 15.74 21.99 -37.10
C PRO A 117 15.49 20.82 -36.14
N LYS A 118 16.52 19.98 -35.92
CA LYS A 118 16.47 18.83 -34.99
C LYS A 118 17.73 18.77 -34.12
N SER A 119 17.55 18.36 -32.86
CA SER A 119 18.64 18.03 -31.95
C SER A 119 19.05 16.57 -32.11
N SER A 120 20.29 16.23 -31.77
CA SER A 120 20.70 14.83 -31.56
C SER A 120 20.05 14.21 -30.31
N ASN A 121 19.46 15.00 -29.42
CA ASN A 121 18.67 14.54 -28.29
C ASN A 121 17.19 14.45 -28.67
N TRP A 122 16.64 13.23 -28.66
CA TRP A 122 15.25 12.92 -29.01
C TRP A 122 14.24 13.74 -28.19
N TRP A 123 14.55 14.08 -26.93
CA TRP A 123 13.65 14.82 -26.04
C TRP A 123 13.24 16.18 -26.61
N HIS A 124 14.18 16.94 -27.21
CA HIS A 124 13.84 18.21 -27.84
C HIS A 124 12.86 18.01 -29.01
N ASN A 125 13.10 16.97 -29.80
CA ASN A 125 12.38 16.71 -31.04
C ASN A 125 10.97 16.16 -30.80
N GLU A 126 10.83 15.29 -29.81
CA GLU A 126 9.63 14.49 -29.56
C GLU A 126 8.77 15.02 -28.42
N ILE A 127 9.30 15.88 -27.55
CA ILE A 127 8.56 16.47 -26.42
C ILE A 127 8.50 17.99 -26.56
N ARG A 128 9.65 18.67 -26.42
CA ARG A 128 9.65 20.13 -26.22
C ARG A 128 9.17 20.90 -27.44
N SER A 129 9.64 20.57 -28.64
CA SER A 129 9.20 21.25 -29.86
C SER A 129 7.71 21.05 -30.14
N PRO A 130 7.14 19.82 -30.09
CA PRO A 130 5.69 19.63 -30.21
C PRO A 130 4.87 20.36 -29.14
N GLN A 131 5.31 20.38 -27.87
CA GLN A 131 4.63 21.13 -26.80
C GLN A 131 4.59 22.63 -27.11
N ASN A 132 5.74 23.26 -27.40
CA ASN A 132 5.80 24.69 -27.73
C ASN A 132 4.89 25.05 -28.92
N ILE A 133 4.89 24.23 -29.98
CA ILE A 133 4.00 24.45 -31.14
C ILE A 133 2.53 24.41 -30.70
N GLY A 134 2.13 23.41 -29.92
CA GLY A 134 0.77 23.31 -29.39
C GLY A 134 0.37 24.51 -28.54
N GLU A 135 1.26 24.95 -27.63
CA GLU A 135 1.05 26.09 -26.74
C GLU A 135 0.90 27.40 -27.52
N ILE A 136 1.75 27.63 -28.52
CA ILE A 136 1.63 28.78 -29.44
C ILE A 136 0.28 28.76 -30.14
N LEU A 137 -0.10 27.64 -30.75
CA LEU A 137 -1.36 27.53 -31.49
C LEU A 137 -2.58 27.75 -30.58
N ILE A 138 -2.57 27.21 -29.36
CA ILE A 138 -3.64 27.43 -28.37
C ILE A 138 -3.72 28.91 -28.01
N ALA A 139 -2.61 29.57 -27.66
CA ALA A 139 -2.60 31.00 -27.33
C ALA A 139 -3.16 31.84 -28.49
N MET A 140 -2.77 31.54 -29.72
CA MET A 140 -3.23 32.26 -30.91
C MET A 140 -4.73 32.10 -31.21
N ARG A 141 -5.39 31.04 -30.73
CA ARG A 141 -6.85 30.89 -30.86
C ARG A 141 -7.64 31.85 -29.97
N PHE A 142 -7.03 32.34 -28.88
CA PHE A 142 -7.64 33.34 -27.99
C PHE A 142 -7.18 34.77 -28.30
N ALA A 143 -6.25 34.93 -29.25
CA ALA A 143 -5.80 36.23 -29.69
C ALA A 143 -6.80 36.88 -30.67
N ARG A 144 -6.61 38.18 -30.94
CA ARG A 144 -7.48 38.95 -31.87
C ARG A 144 -7.53 38.35 -33.28
N LYS A 145 -6.43 37.72 -33.73
CA LYS A 145 -6.31 37.10 -35.04
C LYS A 145 -5.61 35.75 -34.92
N ALA A 146 -6.29 34.69 -35.38
CA ALA A 146 -5.76 33.34 -35.43
C ALA A 146 -4.67 33.19 -36.52
N ILE A 147 -3.84 32.16 -36.38
CA ILE A 147 -2.85 31.77 -37.39
C ILE A 147 -3.56 31.36 -38.70
N PRO A 148 -2.97 31.62 -39.89
CA PRO A 148 -3.56 31.14 -41.14
C PRO A 148 -3.76 29.62 -41.13
N ALA A 149 -4.96 29.15 -41.48
CA ALA A 149 -5.35 27.74 -41.37
C ALA A 149 -4.35 26.75 -42.01
N SER A 150 -3.83 27.06 -43.20
CA SER A 150 -2.84 26.20 -43.89
C SER A 150 -1.51 26.07 -43.14
N LEU A 151 -1.10 27.11 -42.41
CA LEU A 151 0.09 27.08 -41.55
C LEU A 151 -0.21 26.30 -40.25
N GLU A 152 -1.39 26.50 -39.66
CA GLU A 152 -1.82 25.73 -38.50
C GLU A 152 -1.88 24.22 -38.79
N ASP A 153 -2.48 23.81 -39.91
CA ASP A 153 -2.53 22.40 -40.34
C ASP A 153 -1.13 21.79 -40.52
N SER A 154 -0.22 22.56 -41.12
CA SER A 154 1.18 22.18 -41.32
C SER A 154 1.90 21.96 -39.98
N LEU A 155 1.68 22.84 -39.01
CA LEU A 155 2.25 22.75 -37.68
C LEU A 155 1.64 21.60 -36.86
N LEU A 156 0.33 21.37 -36.95
CA LEU A 156 -0.36 20.23 -36.33
C LEU A 156 0.16 18.89 -36.87
N ALA A 157 0.45 18.81 -38.17
CA ALA A 157 1.14 17.67 -38.76
C ALA A 157 2.58 17.53 -38.24
N ARG A 158 3.32 18.63 -38.09
CA ARG A 158 4.68 18.65 -37.54
C ARG A 158 4.75 18.17 -36.09
N MET A 159 3.71 18.41 -35.29
CA MET A 159 3.60 17.90 -33.91
C MET A 159 3.49 16.37 -33.81
N LYS A 160 3.34 15.62 -34.92
CA LYS A 160 3.29 14.14 -34.92
C LYS A 160 4.70 13.53 -34.73
N ARG A 161 5.37 13.92 -33.66
CA ARG A 161 6.63 13.38 -33.13
C ARG A 161 6.36 12.80 -31.75
N GLY A 162 7.16 11.84 -31.29
CA GLY A 162 6.89 11.13 -30.05
C GLY A 162 5.91 9.97 -30.23
N ASN A 163 6.38 8.75 -29.94
CA ASN A 163 5.50 7.60 -29.81
C ASN A 163 5.17 7.36 -28.33
N ILE A 164 3.97 7.81 -27.94
CA ILE A 164 3.48 7.74 -26.56
C ILE A 164 3.44 6.31 -25.98
N PHE A 165 3.26 5.29 -26.83
CA PHE A 165 3.18 3.88 -26.41
C PHE A 165 4.55 3.26 -26.14
N LYS A 166 5.65 3.90 -26.57
CA LYS A 166 7.02 3.41 -26.35
C LYS A 166 7.73 4.04 -25.15
N MET A 167 7.09 5.00 -24.49
CA MET A 167 7.66 5.71 -23.33
C MET A 167 7.01 5.27 -22.03
N THR A 168 7.68 5.56 -20.91
CA THR A 168 7.23 5.32 -19.53
C THR A 168 7.35 6.61 -18.69
N GLY A 169 6.70 6.64 -17.52
CA GLY A 169 6.84 7.71 -16.53
C GLY A 169 6.66 9.13 -17.08
N ALA A 170 7.53 10.05 -16.66
CA ALA A 170 7.51 11.45 -17.06
C ALA A 170 7.58 11.67 -18.58
N ASN A 171 8.36 10.85 -19.31
CA ASN A 171 8.47 10.97 -20.77
C ASN A 171 7.15 10.64 -21.48
N LYS A 172 6.41 9.65 -20.99
CA LYS A 172 5.06 9.34 -21.51
C LYS A 172 4.13 10.52 -21.29
N LEU A 173 4.09 11.05 -20.08
CA LEU A 173 3.25 12.17 -19.68
C LEU A 173 3.54 13.42 -20.53
N ASP A 174 4.80 13.77 -20.72
CA ASP A 174 5.21 14.89 -21.55
C ASP A 174 4.76 14.77 -23.01
N ILE A 175 4.84 13.56 -23.58
CA ILE A 175 4.30 13.28 -24.92
C ILE A 175 2.76 13.37 -24.91
N ALA A 176 2.11 12.84 -23.88
CA ALA A 176 0.67 12.87 -23.71
C ALA A 176 0.11 14.30 -23.71
N ILE A 177 0.84 15.24 -23.09
CA ILE A 177 0.46 16.66 -23.04
C ILE A 177 0.35 17.26 -24.45
N HIS A 178 1.32 17.05 -25.35
CA HIS A 178 1.20 17.62 -26.70
C HIS A 178 0.24 16.81 -27.59
N TYR A 179 -0.05 15.54 -27.26
CA TYR A 179 -1.18 14.81 -27.86
C TYR A 179 -2.51 15.45 -27.45
N LEU A 180 -2.67 15.82 -26.18
CA LEU A 180 -3.84 16.53 -25.65
C LEU A 180 -3.99 17.90 -26.34
N TYR A 181 -2.91 18.68 -26.48
CA TYR A 181 -2.96 19.95 -27.22
C TYR A 181 -3.44 19.75 -28.66
N ARG A 182 -2.91 18.75 -29.37
CA ARG A 182 -3.36 18.43 -30.73
C ARG A 182 -4.81 17.97 -30.77
N ALA A 183 -5.26 17.18 -29.79
CA ALA A 183 -6.65 16.74 -29.69
C ALA A 183 -7.60 17.93 -29.51
N LEU A 184 -7.25 18.88 -28.65
CA LEU A 184 -8.01 20.12 -28.45
C LEU A 184 -8.04 20.98 -29.71
N LEU A 185 -6.89 21.17 -30.36
CA LEU A 185 -6.80 21.98 -31.56
C LEU A 185 -7.60 21.35 -32.72
N THR A 186 -7.55 20.03 -32.87
CA THR A 186 -8.27 19.32 -33.95
C THR A 186 -9.70 18.90 -33.59
N ARG A 187 -10.16 19.16 -32.35
CA ARG A 187 -11.43 18.65 -31.79
C ARG A 187 -11.61 17.14 -32.03
N ASN A 188 -10.52 16.37 -31.86
CA ASN A 188 -10.50 14.93 -32.14
C ASN A 188 -10.70 14.12 -30.84
N GLU A 189 -11.89 13.55 -30.68
CA GLU A 189 -12.30 12.75 -29.51
C GLU A 189 -11.42 11.52 -29.29
N HIS A 190 -11.18 10.71 -30.32
CA HIS A 190 -10.35 9.52 -30.20
C HIS A 190 -8.90 9.84 -29.79
N LEU A 191 -8.34 10.94 -30.31
CA LEU A 191 -7.03 11.43 -29.91
C LEU A 191 -7.04 11.97 -28.47
N MET A 192 -8.15 12.59 -28.03
CA MET A 192 -8.33 13.06 -26.65
C MET A 192 -8.39 11.89 -25.67
N ASP A 193 -9.19 10.86 -25.96
CA ASP A 193 -9.25 9.63 -25.17
C ASP A 193 -7.86 9.02 -25.00
N THR A 194 -7.14 8.86 -26.12
CA THR A 194 -5.78 8.33 -26.12
C THR A 194 -4.83 9.20 -25.30
N ALA A 195 -4.88 10.52 -25.47
CA ALA A 195 -4.00 11.45 -24.78
C ALA A 195 -4.23 11.40 -23.26
N VAL A 196 -5.48 11.47 -22.81
CA VAL A 196 -5.83 11.47 -21.38
C VAL A 196 -5.53 10.12 -20.75
N GLN A 197 -5.90 9.01 -21.40
CA GLN A 197 -5.62 7.68 -20.89
C GLN A 197 -4.11 7.45 -20.72
N GLN A 198 -3.31 7.86 -21.71
CA GLN A 198 -1.85 7.71 -21.63
C GLN A 198 -1.21 8.72 -20.66
N ALA A 199 -1.79 9.91 -20.49
CA ALA A 199 -1.32 10.89 -19.51
C ALA A 199 -1.45 10.33 -18.09
N PHE A 200 -2.60 9.75 -17.73
CA PHE A 200 -2.83 9.20 -16.38
C PHE A 200 -2.36 7.76 -16.17
N GLN A 201 -1.83 7.10 -17.20
CA GLN A 201 -1.30 5.74 -17.08
C GLN A 201 -0.21 5.60 -16.01
N PRO A 202 0.68 6.58 -15.75
CA PRO A 202 1.65 6.52 -14.66
C PRO A 202 1.04 6.60 -13.25
N VAL A 203 -0.25 7.00 -13.09
CA VAL A 203 -0.96 7.07 -11.80
C VAL A 203 -1.50 5.69 -11.36
N GLN A 204 -0.64 4.69 -11.45
CA GLN A 204 -0.89 3.33 -11.00
C GLN A 204 0.36 2.71 -10.39
N PHE A 205 0.18 1.73 -9.52
CA PHE A 205 1.30 0.99 -8.97
C PHE A 205 1.94 0.10 -10.02
N THR A 206 3.26 0.01 -9.96
CA THR A 206 4.08 -0.83 -10.85
C THR A 206 5.20 -1.50 -10.06
N THR A 207 5.77 -2.56 -10.65
CA THR A 207 7.01 -3.18 -10.19
C THR A 207 8.25 -2.70 -10.95
N GLU A 208 8.04 -1.96 -12.04
CA GLU A 208 9.06 -1.32 -12.87
C GLU A 208 9.28 0.14 -12.44
N GLU A 209 9.83 0.99 -13.30
CA GLU A 209 9.92 2.44 -13.06
C GLU A 209 8.52 3.07 -12.89
N GLY A 210 8.40 3.99 -11.92
CA GLY A 210 7.16 4.70 -11.58
C GLY A 210 6.80 4.58 -10.11
N LEU A 211 5.50 4.80 -9.81
CA LEU A 211 4.94 4.71 -8.47
C LEU A 211 4.88 3.25 -7.99
N GLN A 212 5.48 2.98 -6.84
CA GLN A 212 5.59 1.64 -6.27
C GLN A 212 4.50 1.35 -5.23
N HIS A 213 4.29 0.07 -4.90
CA HIS A 213 3.29 -0.38 -3.92
C HIS A 213 3.54 0.08 -2.47
N ASP A 214 4.73 0.58 -2.15
CA ASP A 214 5.06 1.24 -0.87
C ASP A 214 4.97 2.77 -0.95
N TYR A 215 4.37 3.31 -2.03
CA TYR A 215 4.32 4.73 -2.39
C TYR A 215 5.67 5.39 -2.66
N SER A 216 6.77 4.65 -2.77
CA SER A 216 8.00 5.20 -3.33
C SER A 216 7.85 5.46 -4.84
N TYR A 217 8.74 6.28 -5.40
CA TYR A 217 8.85 6.51 -6.83
C TYR A 217 10.26 6.17 -7.30
N LEU A 218 10.35 5.35 -8.35
CA LEU A 218 11.61 4.85 -8.90
C LEU A 218 11.77 5.25 -10.38
N GLN A 219 12.98 5.66 -10.79
CA GLN A 219 13.29 5.97 -12.19
C GLN A 219 14.77 5.72 -12.49
N HIS A 220 15.06 5.32 -13.74
CA HIS A 220 16.35 4.78 -14.20
C HIS A 220 16.64 3.44 -13.54
N GLY A 221 15.71 2.50 -13.76
CA GLY A 221 15.60 1.27 -12.99
C GLY A 221 15.06 1.53 -11.57
N PRO A 222 15.31 0.61 -10.62
CA PRO A 222 14.80 0.70 -9.25
C PRO A 222 15.65 1.66 -8.38
N GLN A 223 15.84 2.91 -8.84
CA GLN A 223 16.57 3.95 -8.13
C GLN A 223 15.60 4.93 -7.47
N LEU A 224 15.81 5.25 -6.19
CA LEU A 224 15.01 6.20 -5.41
C LEU A 224 14.97 7.61 -6.06
N GLN A 225 13.76 8.08 -6.39
CA GLN A 225 13.53 9.38 -7.06
C GLN A 225 12.23 10.04 -6.57
N LEU A 226 12.03 10.17 -5.24
CA LEU A 226 10.79 10.73 -4.67
C LEU A 226 10.58 12.21 -5.06
N SER A 227 11.66 13.00 -5.08
CA SER A 227 11.66 14.37 -5.64
C SER A 227 11.99 14.31 -7.13
N SER A 228 13.03 14.96 -7.66
CA SER A 228 13.58 14.71 -9.01
C SER A 228 12.52 14.29 -10.06
N TYR A 229 12.48 13.02 -10.46
CA TYR A 229 11.48 12.49 -11.40
C TYR A 229 10.06 12.35 -10.81
N GLY A 230 9.91 12.01 -9.53
CA GLY A 230 8.63 12.03 -8.82
C GLY A 230 7.99 13.43 -8.73
N ALA A 231 8.79 14.50 -8.64
CA ALA A 231 8.31 15.87 -8.71
C ALA A 231 7.82 16.22 -10.13
N VAL A 232 8.55 15.78 -11.16
CA VAL A 232 8.12 15.93 -12.57
C VAL A 232 6.81 15.19 -12.83
N PHE A 233 6.67 13.97 -12.31
CA PHE A 233 5.43 13.22 -12.32
C PHE A 233 4.28 14.03 -11.69
N LEU A 234 4.44 14.51 -10.45
CA LEU A 234 3.42 15.30 -9.77
C LEU A 234 3.00 16.56 -10.56
N MET A 235 3.98 17.34 -11.04
CA MET A 235 3.72 18.55 -11.82
C MET A 235 2.92 18.26 -13.09
N GLY A 236 3.27 17.20 -13.83
CA GLY A 236 2.57 16.87 -15.06
C GLY A 236 1.17 16.31 -14.80
N GLU A 237 0.99 15.46 -13.80
CA GLU A 237 -0.31 14.81 -13.53
C GLU A 237 -1.33 15.82 -13.01
N TYR A 238 -0.94 16.68 -12.05
CA TYR A 238 -1.83 17.74 -11.57
C TYR A 238 -2.13 18.77 -12.66
N ARG A 239 -1.18 19.05 -13.56
CA ARG A 239 -1.43 19.91 -14.72
C ARG A 239 -2.53 19.35 -15.61
N VAL A 240 -2.43 18.07 -16.02
CA VAL A 240 -3.46 17.44 -16.87
C VAL A 240 -4.78 17.35 -16.12
N ALA A 241 -4.79 16.86 -14.87
CA ALA A 241 -5.99 16.75 -14.04
C ALA A 241 -6.71 18.09 -13.87
N LYS A 242 -5.97 19.17 -13.65
CA LYS A 242 -6.50 20.54 -13.59
C LYS A 242 -7.22 20.94 -14.87
N TYR A 243 -6.69 20.58 -16.05
CA TYR A 243 -7.32 20.92 -17.33
C TYR A 243 -8.64 20.17 -17.54
N VAL A 244 -8.67 18.88 -17.22
CA VAL A 244 -9.82 18.00 -17.52
C VAL A 244 -10.86 17.89 -16.39
N ARG A 245 -10.64 18.53 -15.23
CA ARG A 245 -11.53 18.44 -14.05
C ARG A 245 -13.01 18.73 -14.36
N GLY A 246 -13.92 17.95 -13.78
CA GLY A 246 -15.37 18.14 -13.99
C GLY A 246 -15.83 17.94 -15.45
N THR A 247 -15.04 17.23 -16.26
CA THR A 247 -15.43 16.77 -17.61
C THR A 247 -15.42 15.24 -17.65
N PRO A 248 -15.93 14.58 -18.71
CA PRO A 248 -15.84 13.13 -18.85
C PRO A 248 -14.40 12.58 -18.84
N TYR A 249 -13.40 13.42 -19.07
CA TYR A 249 -11.97 13.08 -19.05
C TYR A 249 -11.32 13.26 -17.67
N ALA A 250 -12.10 13.60 -16.63
CA ALA A 250 -11.56 13.82 -15.29
C ALA A 250 -10.83 12.58 -14.74
N LEU A 251 -9.76 12.82 -13.97
CA LEU A 251 -9.07 11.76 -13.24
C LEU A 251 -10.06 11.10 -12.27
N ASN A 252 -10.20 9.77 -12.35
CA ASN A 252 -11.12 9.05 -11.47
C ASN A 252 -10.65 9.11 -10.01
N ASP A 253 -11.59 8.95 -9.06
CA ASP A 253 -11.32 9.09 -7.63
C ASP A 253 -10.22 8.17 -7.09
N SER A 254 -10.13 6.95 -7.61
CA SER A 254 -9.12 5.98 -7.19
C SER A 254 -7.71 6.44 -7.57
N ALA A 255 -7.54 6.91 -8.81
CA ALA A 255 -6.28 7.46 -9.28
C ALA A 255 -5.95 8.80 -8.61
N LEU A 256 -6.95 9.65 -8.39
CA LEU A 256 -6.77 10.91 -7.65
C LEU A 256 -6.31 10.65 -6.22
N ASN A 257 -6.92 9.70 -5.51
CA ASN A 257 -6.51 9.37 -4.15
C ASN A 257 -5.08 8.79 -4.10
N ARG A 258 -4.67 8.01 -5.11
CA ARG A 258 -3.28 7.56 -5.24
C ARG A 258 -2.31 8.73 -5.44
N LEU A 259 -2.60 9.63 -6.37
CA LEU A 259 -1.77 10.81 -6.66
C LEU A 259 -1.65 11.72 -5.43
N SER A 260 -2.78 12.07 -4.79
CA SER A 260 -2.81 12.89 -3.58
C SER A 260 -2.09 12.22 -2.41
N THR A 261 -2.20 10.90 -2.26
CA THR A 261 -1.49 10.18 -1.19
C THR A 261 0.02 10.19 -1.42
N TYR A 262 0.48 9.99 -2.66
CA TYR A 262 1.91 10.14 -2.99
C TYR A 262 2.40 11.57 -2.71
N PHE A 263 1.62 12.58 -3.10
CA PHE A 263 2.01 13.98 -2.88
C PHE A 263 2.13 14.30 -1.38
N ASP A 264 1.09 13.98 -0.61
CA ASP A 264 1.00 14.30 0.82
C ASP A 264 1.92 13.41 1.68
N ASN A 265 1.76 12.09 1.60
CA ASN A 265 2.41 11.17 2.52
C ASN A 265 3.85 10.81 2.13
N THR A 266 4.28 11.14 0.92
CA THR A 266 5.63 10.85 0.45
C THR A 266 6.37 12.14 0.11
N TYR A 267 6.02 12.82 -0.98
CA TYR A 267 6.81 13.95 -1.46
C TYR A 267 6.85 15.11 -0.44
N LEU A 268 5.71 15.61 0.04
CA LEU A 268 5.67 16.76 0.95
C LEU A 268 6.31 16.46 2.32
N ARG A 269 6.29 15.20 2.77
CA ARG A 269 6.95 14.79 4.02
C ARG A 269 8.47 14.71 3.92
N THR A 270 9.03 14.66 2.70
CA THR A 270 10.48 14.84 2.51
C THR A 270 10.93 16.29 2.67
N ILE A 271 10.00 17.25 2.82
CA ILE A 271 10.30 18.68 2.95
C ILE A 271 10.20 19.11 4.42
N ARG A 272 11.33 19.56 4.99
CA ARG A 272 11.35 20.24 6.30
C ARG A 272 11.30 21.75 6.10
N GLY A 273 10.18 22.36 6.48
CA GLY A 273 9.92 23.77 6.21
C GLY A 273 9.80 24.01 4.71
N ARG A 274 10.89 24.48 4.09
CA ARG A 274 10.96 24.72 2.64
C ARG A 274 12.11 24.00 1.95
N TYR A 275 12.81 23.12 2.66
CA TYR A 275 13.99 22.45 2.14
C TYR A 275 13.76 20.95 2.14
N ILE A 276 13.94 20.34 0.98
CA ILE A 276 13.76 18.91 0.80
C ILE A 276 14.99 18.12 1.26
N ASP A 277 14.78 16.87 1.63
CA ASP A 277 15.81 15.88 1.91
C ASP A 277 16.75 15.70 0.69
N PHE A 278 18.06 15.80 0.92
CA PHE A 278 19.05 15.61 -0.16
C PHE A 278 19.06 14.21 -0.76
N ASN A 279 18.58 13.20 -0.03
CA ASN A 279 18.61 11.80 -0.45
C ASN A 279 17.68 11.51 -1.63
N VAL A 280 16.66 12.33 -1.88
CA VAL A 280 15.58 12.02 -2.82
C VAL A 280 15.69 12.72 -4.17
N GLU A 281 16.78 13.47 -4.40
CA GLU A 281 16.98 14.28 -5.61
C GLU A 281 17.79 13.58 -6.73
N GLY A 282 18.18 12.31 -6.53
CA GLY A 282 19.01 11.58 -7.50
C GLY A 282 20.28 12.37 -7.87
N ARG A 283 20.67 12.39 -9.14
CA ARG A 283 21.79 13.24 -9.60
C ARG A 283 21.51 14.74 -9.54
N GLY A 284 20.23 15.12 -9.45
CA GLY A 284 19.78 16.50 -9.34
C GLY A 284 20.33 17.19 -8.10
N ILE A 285 20.77 16.43 -7.09
CA ILE A 285 21.45 16.94 -5.89
C ILE A 285 22.64 17.85 -6.20
N SER A 286 23.27 17.67 -7.36
CA SER A 286 24.40 18.48 -7.83
C SER A 286 24.00 19.77 -8.56
N ARG A 287 22.72 20.16 -8.55
CA ARG A 287 22.21 21.38 -9.20
C ARG A 287 22.01 22.50 -8.16
N PRO A 288 22.39 23.75 -8.48
CA PRO A 288 22.17 24.88 -7.61
C PRO A 288 20.70 25.04 -7.20
N ASN A 289 20.47 25.32 -5.92
CA ASN A 289 19.17 25.60 -5.30
C ASN A 289 18.16 24.45 -5.33
N ILE A 290 18.54 23.24 -5.77
CA ILE A 290 17.61 22.11 -5.97
C ILE A 290 16.80 21.76 -4.71
N LEU A 291 17.41 21.95 -3.54
CA LEU A 291 16.77 21.63 -2.27
C LEU A 291 15.71 22.65 -1.85
N SER A 292 15.72 23.87 -2.40
CA SER A 292 14.71 24.88 -2.07
C SER A 292 13.39 24.56 -2.76
N LYS A 293 12.32 24.48 -1.98
CA LYS A 293 10.93 24.28 -2.41
C LYS A 293 10.06 25.50 -2.12
N GLN A 294 10.66 26.70 -2.08
CA GLN A 294 9.91 27.94 -1.94
C GLN A 294 8.90 28.15 -3.10
N GLY A 295 9.19 27.58 -4.27
CA GLY A 295 8.33 27.63 -5.45
C GLY A 295 7.17 26.63 -5.50
N GLU A 296 6.94 25.82 -4.46
CA GLU A 296 5.96 24.72 -4.51
C GLU A 296 4.49 25.19 -4.58
N GLN A 297 4.24 26.46 -4.30
CA GLN A 297 2.89 27.04 -4.23
C GLN A 297 2.04 26.73 -5.47
N GLY A 298 2.62 26.81 -6.67
CA GLY A 298 1.88 26.53 -7.91
C GLY A 298 1.36 25.10 -7.98
N LEU A 299 2.17 24.12 -7.59
CA LEU A 299 1.77 22.71 -7.55
C LEU A 299 0.70 22.46 -6.47
N LEU A 300 0.85 23.08 -5.31
CA LEU A 300 -0.11 22.96 -4.21
C LEU A 300 -1.46 23.61 -4.52
N ASP A 301 -1.47 24.75 -5.21
CA ASP A 301 -2.70 25.38 -5.70
C ASP A 301 -3.39 24.52 -6.76
N ASP A 302 -2.63 23.90 -7.65
CA ASP A 302 -3.16 22.94 -8.62
C ASP A 302 -3.74 21.71 -7.92
N ALA A 303 -3.05 21.15 -6.93
CA ALA A 303 -3.52 20.02 -6.14
C ALA A 303 -4.80 20.35 -5.36
N ARG A 304 -4.88 21.54 -4.75
CA ARG A 304 -6.08 22.02 -4.05
C ARG A 304 -7.27 22.21 -4.99
N LEU A 305 -7.02 22.63 -6.22
CA LEU A 305 -8.05 22.80 -7.25
C LEU A 305 -8.57 21.46 -7.79
N VAL A 306 -7.71 20.44 -7.84
CA VAL A 306 -8.05 19.09 -8.31
C VAL A 306 -8.65 18.23 -7.20
N ASP A 307 -8.14 18.32 -5.97
CA ASP A 307 -8.58 17.56 -4.80
C ASP A 307 -8.92 18.49 -3.62
N PRO A 308 -10.07 19.16 -3.66
CA PRO A 308 -10.48 20.08 -2.59
C PRO A 308 -10.74 19.38 -1.25
N ARG A 309 -10.90 18.05 -1.22
CA ARG A 309 -11.12 17.26 0.01
C ARG A 309 -9.95 17.36 1.00
N ARG A 310 -8.75 17.64 0.50
CA ARG A 310 -7.49 17.78 1.27
C ARG A 310 -6.99 19.23 1.35
N SER A 311 -7.87 20.21 1.16
CA SER A 311 -7.48 21.64 1.09
C SER A 311 -6.70 22.14 2.31
N ALA A 312 -7.01 21.64 3.51
CA ALA A 312 -6.29 22.01 4.73
C ALA A 312 -4.82 21.55 4.68
N ASP A 313 -4.59 20.29 4.31
CA ASP A 313 -3.25 19.70 4.19
C ASP A 313 -2.40 20.45 3.16
N TRP A 314 -3.00 20.77 1.99
CA TRP A 314 -2.33 21.54 0.93
C TRP A 314 -1.98 22.95 1.38
N TYR A 315 -2.89 23.61 2.11
CA TYR A 315 -2.63 24.94 2.65
C TYR A 315 -1.51 24.92 3.68
N ALA A 316 -1.51 23.94 4.58
CA ALA A 316 -0.47 23.80 5.59
C ALA A 316 0.91 23.56 4.97
N ALA A 317 0.99 22.69 3.97
CA ALA A 317 2.21 22.48 3.20
C ALA A 317 2.66 23.77 2.50
N MET A 318 1.75 24.50 1.84
CA MET A 318 2.06 25.76 1.17
C MET A 318 2.58 26.80 2.17
N ALA A 319 1.94 26.92 3.33
CA ALA A 319 2.32 27.88 4.36
C ALA A 319 3.72 27.59 4.92
N ARG A 320 4.09 26.31 5.10
CA ARG A 320 5.45 25.91 5.48
C ARG A 320 6.47 26.19 4.38
N THR A 321 6.22 25.77 3.14
CA THR A 321 7.19 25.87 2.03
C THR A 321 7.42 27.32 1.58
N SER A 322 6.41 28.18 1.65
CA SER A 322 6.53 29.62 1.41
C SER A 322 7.13 30.39 2.59
N GLY A 323 7.14 29.81 3.79
CA GLY A 323 7.62 30.46 5.01
C GLY A 323 6.63 31.36 5.72
N LEU A 324 5.35 31.28 5.37
CA LEU A 324 4.28 31.99 6.07
C LEU A 324 4.00 31.41 7.46
N GLN A 325 4.38 30.14 7.68
CA GLN A 325 4.25 29.44 8.95
C GLN A 325 5.59 28.79 9.35
N PRO A 326 5.81 28.52 10.65
CA PRO A 326 7.04 27.89 11.11
C PRO A 326 7.19 26.46 10.56
N VAL A 327 8.43 25.97 10.60
CA VAL A 327 8.83 24.67 10.00
C VAL A 327 8.07 23.46 10.53
N ASN A 328 7.47 23.57 11.72
CA ASN A 328 6.72 22.52 12.41
C ASN A 328 5.19 22.67 12.31
N TYR A 329 4.69 23.69 11.61
CA TYR A 329 3.26 23.97 11.51
C TYR A 329 2.50 22.77 10.92
N GLU A 330 1.59 22.17 11.71
CA GLU A 330 0.81 20.99 11.32
C GLU A 330 1.65 19.80 10.81
N VAL A 331 2.89 19.66 11.28
CA VAL A 331 3.71 18.48 11.00
C VAL A 331 3.35 17.38 11.97
N GLN A 332 2.75 16.30 11.46
CA GLN A 332 2.40 15.13 12.26
C GLN A 332 3.58 14.16 12.39
N ALA A 333 3.71 13.57 13.58
CA ALA A 333 4.69 12.51 13.81
C ALA A 333 4.40 11.30 12.92
N SER A 334 5.41 10.78 12.24
CA SER A 334 5.28 9.57 11.43
C SER A 334 6.61 8.88 11.19
N HIS A 335 6.54 7.60 10.84
CA HIS A 335 7.65 6.79 10.38
C HIS A 335 7.20 5.99 9.16
N THR A 336 8.02 5.93 8.13
CA THR A 336 7.73 5.18 6.91
C THR A 336 9.00 4.54 6.39
N HIS A 337 8.98 3.21 6.29
CA HIS A 337 10.01 2.46 5.59
C HIS A 337 9.50 2.07 4.19
N TYR A 338 10.21 2.53 3.16
CA TYR A 338 9.94 2.24 1.76
C TYR A 338 10.71 0.98 1.33
N TRP A 339 10.09 -0.19 1.55
CA TRP A 339 10.72 -1.50 1.32
C TRP A 339 11.08 -1.77 -0.15
N ARG A 340 10.50 -1.05 -1.11
CA ARG A 340 10.84 -1.14 -2.54
C ARG A 340 12.00 -0.23 -2.92
N ALA A 341 12.30 0.78 -2.12
CA ALA A 341 13.25 1.84 -2.44
C ALA A 341 14.45 1.96 -1.50
N ASP A 342 14.55 1.09 -0.49
CA ASP A 342 15.60 1.08 0.53
C ASP A 342 15.81 2.48 1.16
N TYR A 343 14.70 3.11 1.56
CA TYR A 343 14.68 4.44 2.17
C TYR A 343 13.75 4.47 3.38
N THR A 344 14.16 5.17 4.43
CA THR A 344 13.36 5.35 5.64
C THR A 344 13.19 6.84 5.93
N MET A 345 11.96 7.23 6.21
CA MET A 345 11.60 8.60 6.60
C MET A 345 11.06 8.58 8.03
N HIS A 346 11.60 9.43 8.89
CA HIS A 346 11.13 9.57 10.26
C HIS A 346 10.93 11.04 10.60
N ILE A 347 9.67 11.39 10.82
CA ILE A 347 9.19 12.76 10.96
C ILE A 347 8.66 12.96 12.37
N ARG A 348 9.07 14.08 12.98
CA ARG A 348 8.53 14.60 14.22
C ARG A 348 8.21 16.09 14.05
N PRO A 349 7.35 16.66 14.90
CA PRO A 349 7.12 18.11 14.87
C PRO A 349 8.44 18.90 14.95
N ALA A 350 9.40 18.44 15.76
CA ALA A 350 10.68 19.13 15.96
C ALA A 350 11.73 18.87 14.85
N TYR A 351 11.66 17.78 14.10
CA TYR A 351 12.72 17.42 13.15
C TYR A 351 12.29 16.37 12.11
N SER A 352 13.12 16.19 11.09
CA SER A 352 13.11 15.03 10.19
C SER A 352 14.46 14.33 10.25
N PHE A 353 14.45 12.99 10.36
CA PHE A 353 15.64 12.14 10.28
C PHE A 353 15.37 11.04 9.25
N ASN A 354 16.03 11.11 8.10
CA ASN A 354 15.76 10.20 6.99
C ASN A 354 17.04 9.47 6.58
N VAL A 355 16.91 8.20 6.19
CA VAL A 355 18.03 7.32 5.88
C VAL A 355 17.89 6.75 4.48
N ARG A 356 18.91 6.90 3.65
CA ARG A 356 19.00 6.23 2.35
C ARG A 356 19.99 5.08 2.40
N MET A 357 19.57 3.94 1.88
CA MET A 357 20.35 2.72 1.77
C MET A 357 20.35 2.23 0.31
N VAL A 358 20.87 1.02 0.11
CA VAL A 358 20.78 0.30 -1.16
C VAL A 358 20.82 -1.21 -0.90
N SER A 359 20.24 -1.98 -1.81
CA SER A 359 20.31 -3.44 -1.84
C SER A 359 20.49 -3.93 -3.28
N ALA A 360 20.64 -5.23 -3.46
CA ALA A 360 20.63 -5.90 -4.76
C ALA A 360 19.33 -5.65 -5.54
N ARG A 361 18.25 -5.23 -4.86
CA ARG A 361 16.96 -4.88 -5.48
C ARG A 361 16.93 -3.48 -6.06
N THR A 362 17.72 -2.55 -5.50
CA THR A 362 17.70 -1.12 -5.84
C THR A 362 19.00 -0.67 -6.51
N ARG A 363 19.14 0.65 -6.71
CA ARG A 363 20.32 1.27 -7.30
C ARG A 363 20.90 2.33 -6.37
N ARG A 364 22.22 2.36 -6.32
CA ARG A 364 23.03 3.46 -5.78
C ARG A 364 22.71 4.73 -6.56
N THR A 365 22.94 5.89 -5.96
CA THR A 365 22.70 7.19 -6.61
C THR A 365 23.48 7.28 -7.91
N GLU A 366 22.83 7.75 -8.97
CA GLU A 366 23.45 7.83 -10.30
C GLU A 366 24.38 9.04 -10.47
N SER A 367 25.35 8.89 -11.36
CA SER A 367 25.91 9.99 -12.15
C SER A 367 25.43 9.85 -13.60
N GLY A 368 25.19 10.97 -14.27
CA GLY A 368 24.75 10.98 -15.67
C GLY A 368 24.83 12.39 -16.23
N ASN A 369 25.09 12.54 -17.52
CA ASN A 369 25.24 13.85 -18.18
C ASN A 369 26.25 14.79 -17.51
N LYS A 370 27.31 14.23 -16.92
CA LYS A 370 28.32 14.97 -16.13
C LYS A 370 27.75 15.69 -14.90
N GLU A 371 26.65 15.17 -14.36
CA GLU A 371 26.03 15.60 -13.11
C GLU A 371 26.34 14.59 -11.99
N ASN A 372 26.36 15.05 -10.75
CA ASN A 372 26.64 14.27 -9.54
C ASN A 372 27.92 13.45 -9.61
N LEU A 373 29.04 14.10 -9.97
CA LEU A 373 30.29 13.41 -10.25
C LEU A 373 30.93 12.72 -9.03
N TYR A 374 30.54 13.07 -7.81
CA TYR A 374 31.14 12.59 -6.57
C TYR A 374 30.14 11.92 -5.62
N GLY A 375 28.90 11.67 -6.06
CA GLY A 375 27.82 11.07 -5.26
C GLY A 375 27.98 9.59 -4.89
N ARG A 376 29.21 9.07 -4.87
CA ARG A 376 29.57 7.65 -4.80
C ARG A 376 29.02 6.93 -3.55
N TYR A 377 28.97 7.61 -2.41
CA TYR A 377 28.59 7.04 -1.11
C TYR A 377 27.20 7.50 -0.62
N LEU A 378 26.42 8.23 -1.44
CA LEU A 378 25.11 8.77 -1.05
C LEU A 378 24.06 7.71 -0.64
N ALA A 379 24.30 6.44 -0.93
CA ALA A 379 23.38 5.34 -0.60
C ALA A 379 23.93 4.40 0.50
N ASP A 380 25.04 4.78 1.16
CA ASP A 380 25.69 3.93 2.18
C ASP A 380 25.21 4.20 3.60
N GLY A 381 23.90 4.40 3.77
CA GLY A 381 23.30 4.78 5.05
C GLY A 381 23.43 6.26 5.34
N SER A 382 23.25 7.11 4.34
CA SER A 382 23.30 8.56 4.53
C SER A 382 22.10 9.04 5.35
N THR A 383 22.35 9.88 6.35
CA THR A 383 21.32 10.39 7.27
C THR A 383 21.08 11.88 7.07
N ASN A 384 19.93 12.25 6.50
CA ASN A 384 19.49 13.64 6.39
C ASN A 384 18.81 14.07 7.71
N ILE A 385 19.44 15.01 8.43
CA ILE A 385 18.99 15.50 9.74
C ILE A 385 18.59 16.98 9.61
N GLN A 386 17.29 17.27 9.62
CA GLN A 386 16.78 18.63 9.46
C GLN A 386 15.90 19.04 10.64
N VAL A 387 16.23 20.14 11.30
CA VAL A 387 15.44 20.80 12.34
C VAL A 387 14.83 22.09 11.78
N LYS A 388 15.68 22.95 11.21
CA LYS A 388 15.35 24.22 10.56
C LYS A 388 15.07 24.07 9.06
N GLY A 389 15.62 23.03 8.44
CA GLY A 389 15.46 22.68 7.03
C GLY A 389 16.69 23.05 6.18
N ASP A 390 17.33 24.18 6.45
CA ASP A 390 18.43 24.72 5.64
C ASP A 390 19.82 24.13 5.94
N GLU A 391 19.91 23.12 6.81
CA GLU A 391 21.18 22.54 7.28
C GLU A 391 22.13 22.13 6.14
N TYR A 392 21.57 21.68 5.02
CA TYR A 392 22.31 21.21 3.84
C TYR A 392 22.04 22.05 2.58
N TYR A 393 21.31 23.16 2.68
CA TYR A 393 20.96 23.93 1.50
C TYR A 393 22.20 24.44 0.76
N ASN A 394 22.40 24.03 -0.50
CA ASN A 394 23.56 24.42 -1.34
C ASN A 394 24.95 24.06 -0.79
N ILE A 395 25.06 23.14 0.17
CA ILE A 395 26.36 22.72 0.72
C ILE A 395 27.14 21.79 -0.22
N MET A 396 26.45 21.07 -1.10
CA MET A 396 26.99 20.06 -2.03
C MET A 396 28.31 20.42 -2.74
N PRO A 397 28.46 21.61 -3.34
CA PRO A 397 29.72 22.06 -3.95
C PRO A 397 30.93 22.13 -3.00
N VAL A 398 30.72 22.32 -1.70
CA VAL A 398 31.79 22.37 -0.69
C VAL A 398 31.86 21.12 0.17
N TRP A 399 31.00 20.12 -0.05
CA TRP A 399 31.05 18.86 0.68
C TRP A 399 32.36 18.11 0.42
N GLU A 400 32.79 17.41 1.46
CA GLU A 400 33.70 16.28 1.36
C GLU A 400 32.85 15.00 1.26
N TRP A 401 32.87 14.39 0.08
CA TRP A 401 31.87 13.41 -0.37
C TRP A 401 32.08 12.01 0.20
N ASP A 402 33.25 11.73 0.79
CA ASP A 402 33.48 10.52 1.60
C ASP A 402 33.14 10.69 3.09
N LYS A 403 32.63 11.87 3.47
CA LYS A 403 32.14 12.18 4.83
C LYS A 403 30.71 12.70 4.83
N LEU A 404 29.86 12.16 3.95
CA LEU A 404 28.44 12.49 3.98
C LEU A 404 27.82 12.14 5.34
N PRO A 405 26.79 12.87 5.82
CA PRO A 405 26.12 12.55 7.07
C PRO A 405 25.69 11.07 7.12
N GLY A 406 26.03 10.34 8.18
CA GLY A 406 25.58 8.97 8.46
C GLY A 406 26.45 7.83 7.92
N ILE A 407 27.27 8.08 6.89
CA ILE A 407 27.96 6.99 6.16
C ILE A 407 29.15 6.44 6.94
N THR A 408 29.56 5.21 6.59
CA THR A 408 30.82 4.61 7.01
C THR A 408 31.66 4.35 5.76
N ALA A 409 32.79 5.04 5.59
CA ALA A 409 33.57 5.00 4.36
C ALA A 409 35.08 5.13 4.63
N ALA A 410 35.89 4.79 3.61
CA ALA A 410 37.31 5.06 3.62
C ALA A 410 37.57 6.56 3.43
N ASP A 411 38.49 7.11 4.22
CA ASP A 411 38.98 8.48 4.13
C ASP A 411 39.98 8.63 2.98
N HIS A 412 39.60 9.35 1.94
CA HIS A 412 40.45 9.61 0.79
C HIS A 412 41.04 11.00 0.86
N LYS A 413 42.27 11.15 0.34
CA LYS A 413 42.93 12.48 0.27
C LYS A 413 42.14 13.48 -0.58
N GLU A 414 41.47 12.98 -1.62
CA GLU A 414 40.58 13.73 -2.50
C GLU A 414 39.32 12.90 -2.75
N ASP A 415 38.19 13.57 -2.99
CA ASP A 415 36.93 12.89 -3.30
C ASP A 415 37.10 11.94 -4.49
N VAL A 416 36.55 10.74 -4.38
CA VAL A 416 36.60 9.73 -5.45
C VAL A 416 35.42 9.93 -6.39
N ALA A 417 35.71 10.18 -7.66
CA ALA A 417 34.68 10.34 -8.68
C ALA A 417 33.91 9.03 -8.94
N MET A 418 32.67 9.17 -9.37
CA MET A 418 31.86 8.05 -9.84
C MET A 418 32.37 7.56 -11.21
N ASP A 419 32.50 6.24 -11.36
CA ASP A 419 32.93 5.56 -12.58
C ASP A 419 31.82 4.74 -13.25
N LYS A 420 30.66 4.61 -12.58
CA LYS A 420 29.42 4.02 -13.10
C LYS A 420 28.37 5.10 -13.34
N PHE A 421 27.65 4.99 -14.45
CA PHE A 421 26.62 5.94 -14.85
C PHE A 421 25.22 5.31 -14.79
N TRP A 422 24.20 6.14 -14.53
CA TRP A 422 22.78 5.75 -14.49
C TRP A 422 22.41 4.72 -13.41
N GLY A 423 23.18 4.68 -12.32
CA GLY A 423 22.87 3.91 -11.12
C GLY A 423 23.52 2.52 -11.12
N GLU A 424 24.35 2.26 -10.12
CA GLU A 424 24.96 0.95 -9.88
C GLU A 424 24.04 0.09 -8.99
N PRO A 425 23.84 -1.21 -9.26
CA PRO A 425 23.14 -2.10 -8.33
C PRO A 425 23.78 -2.13 -6.94
N GLY A 426 22.98 -2.22 -5.89
CA GLY A 426 23.52 -2.53 -4.56
C GLY A 426 24.04 -3.97 -4.49
N SER A 427 24.80 -4.27 -3.42
CA SER A 427 25.53 -5.53 -3.27
C SER A 427 24.92 -6.50 -2.24
N THR A 428 24.02 -6.00 -1.38
CA THR A 428 23.48 -6.77 -0.24
C THR A 428 22.02 -7.15 -0.44
N THR A 429 21.60 -8.28 0.11
CA THR A 429 20.19 -8.64 0.21
C THR A 429 19.54 -8.11 1.50
N PHE A 430 20.32 -7.86 2.55
CA PHE A 430 19.81 -7.50 3.88
C PHE A 430 19.85 -5.98 4.10
N ALA A 431 18.88 -5.29 3.50
CA ALA A 431 18.61 -3.88 3.77
C ALA A 431 17.09 -3.69 3.86
N GLY A 432 16.61 -2.97 4.86
CA GLY A 432 15.17 -2.88 5.11
C GLY A 432 14.84 -2.28 6.47
N GLY A 433 13.58 -2.35 6.87
CA GLY A 433 13.14 -1.79 8.14
C GLY A 433 11.76 -2.29 8.57
N VAL A 434 11.50 -2.14 9.86
CA VAL A 434 10.23 -2.45 10.52
C VAL A 434 9.61 -1.16 11.05
N GLY A 435 8.29 -1.01 11.02
CA GLY A 435 7.63 0.13 11.64
C GLY A 435 6.10 0.03 11.70
N ASP A 436 5.51 0.81 12.60
CA ASP A 436 4.07 0.86 12.90
C ASP A 436 3.41 2.17 12.45
N SER A 437 4.03 2.87 11.51
CA SER A 437 3.71 4.24 11.06
C SER A 437 4.13 5.38 11.98
N LEU A 438 4.61 5.11 13.21
CA LEU A 438 5.07 6.14 14.15
C LEU A 438 6.52 5.93 14.59
N TYR A 439 6.87 4.68 14.87
CA TYR A 439 8.19 4.21 15.27
C TYR A 439 8.68 3.14 14.31
N GLY A 440 9.96 2.82 14.43
CA GLY A 440 10.54 1.74 13.65
C GLY A 440 12.03 1.59 13.86
N ALA A 441 12.60 0.61 13.17
CA ALA A 441 14.03 0.38 13.07
C ALA A 441 14.40 0.07 11.63
N THR A 442 15.61 0.45 11.22
CA THR A 442 16.12 0.25 9.85
C THR A 442 17.52 -0.32 9.90
N VAL A 443 17.84 -1.21 8.95
CA VAL A 443 19.09 -1.97 8.90
C VAL A 443 19.68 -1.93 7.49
N TYR A 444 21.01 -1.90 7.43
CA TYR A 444 21.78 -2.00 6.20
C TYR A 444 23.05 -2.84 6.44
N ASP A 445 23.11 -4.00 5.80
CA ASP A 445 24.33 -4.82 5.71
C ASP A 445 25.22 -4.31 4.58
N MET A 446 25.94 -3.23 4.87
CA MET A 446 26.78 -2.52 3.91
C MET A 446 27.97 -3.36 3.47
N ASN A 447 28.22 -3.37 2.15
CA ASN A 447 29.43 -3.92 1.56
C ASN A 447 29.77 -3.16 0.27
N TYR A 448 30.64 -2.16 0.35
CA TYR A 448 31.02 -1.33 -0.79
C TYR A 448 32.45 -0.79 -0.66
N ASP A 449 33.17 -0.69 -1.78
CA ASP A 449 34.55 -0.19 -1.85
C ASP A 449 35.52 -0.76 -0.78
N GLY A 450 35.41 -2.07 -0.53
CA GLY A 450 36.26 -2.77 0.43
C GLY A 450 35.92 -2.49 1.91
N VAL A 451 34.82 -1.82 2.20
CA VAL A 451 34.30 -1.57 3.56
C VAL A 451 33.01 -2.35 3.77
N LYS A 452 32.98 -3.15 4.84
CA LYS A 452 31.78 -3.84 5.31
C LYS A 452 31.33 -3.28 6.65
N ALA A 453 30.03 -3.14 6.87
CA ALA A 453 29.48 -2.70 8.16
C ALA A 453 28.00 -3.11 8.31
N ARG A 454 27.62 -3.54 9.51
CA ARG A 454 26.22 -3.73 9.93
C ARG A 454 25.72 -2.43 10.56
N LYS A 455 24.98 -1.64 9.80
CA LYS A 455 24.46 -0.33 10.23
C LYS A 455 22.99 -0.47 10.58
N SER A 456 22.59 0.06 11.74
CA SER A 456 21.17 0.13 12.14
C SER A 456 20.82 1.47 12.76
N TRP A 457 19.59 1.89 12.56
CA TRP A 457 18.99 3.10 13.12
C TRP A 457 17.68 2.73 13.82
N PHE A 458 17.57 3.09 15.09
CA PHE A 458 16.41 2.82 15.95
C PHE A 458 15.72 4.14 16.26
N PHE A 459 14.48 4.29 15.83
CA PHE A 459 13.77 5.57 15.80
C PHE A 459 12.74 5.64 16.92
N PHE A 460 12.90 6.61 17.83
CA PHE A 460 11.99 6.90 18.92
C PHE A 460 11.36 8.28 18.73
N ASP A 461 11.05 9.02 19.81
CA ASP A 461 10.47 10.36 19.68
C ASP A 461 11.52 11.46 19.67
N LYS A 462 12.38 11.47 20.68
CA LYS A 462 13.34 12.56 20.90
C LYS A 462 14.68 12.25 20.26
N GLU A 463 14.94 10.98 20.04
CA GLU A 463 16.25 10.46 19.73
C GLU A 463 16.22 9.33 18.70
N ILE A 464 17.36 9.22 18.00
CA ILE A 464 17.65 8.14 17.06
C ILE A 464 18.94 7.49 17.51
N VAL A 465 18.90 6.20 17.80
CA VAL A 465 20.09 5.42 18.17
C VAL A 465 20.70 4.84 16.90
N CYS A 466 21.96 5.18 16.64
CA CYS A 466 22.70 4.78 15.46
C CYS A 466 23.80 3.79 15.88
N LEU A 467 23.65 2.54 15.45
CA LEU A 467 24.59 1.47 15.76
C LEU A 467 25.33 1.01 14.51
N GLY A 468 26.60 0.66 14.70
CA GLY A 468 27.45 0.05 13.68
C GLY A 468 28.25 -1.07 14.30
N ALA A 469 28.30 -2.23 13.67
CA ALA A 469 29.12 -3.37 14.09
C ALA A 469 29.68 -4.12 12.89
N GLY A 470 30.62 -5.04 13.10
CA GLY A 470 31.20 -5.80 11.99
C GLY A 470 31.91 -4.91 10.97
N ILE A 471 32.48 -3.78 11.41
CA ILE A 471 33.18 -2.84 10.54
C ILE A 471 34.52 -3.46 10.16
N ASN A 472 34.66 -3.82 8.89
CA ASN A 472 35.84 -4.48 8.36
C ASN A 472 36.33 -3.79 7.08
N SER A 473 37.65 -3.62 6.97
CA SER A 473 38.32 -3.25 5.72
C SER A 473 39.74 -3.81 5.71
N SER A 474 40.26 -4.09 4.51
CA SER A 474 41.66 -4.49 4.30
C SER A 474 42.49 -3.40 3.59
N GLY A 475 41.90 -2.22 3.36
CA GLY A 475 42.55 -1.10 2.68
C GLY A 475 43.52 -0.33 3.59
N SER A 476 44.36 0.49 2.97
CA SER A 476 45.33 1.36 3.68
C SER A 476 44.74 2.67 4.20
N ASN A 477 43.53 3.03 3.77
CA ASN A 477 42.86 4.25 4.21
C ASN A 477 42.23 4.03 5.58
N THR A 478 42.17 5.11 6.37
CA THR A 478 41.42 5.13 7.63
C THR A 478 39.93 4.99 7.33
N ILE A 479 39.20 4.19 8.11
CA ILE A 479 37.76 4.06 7.99
C ILE A 479 37.09 5.00 8.99
N LEU A 480 36.17 5.84 8.51
CA LEU A 480 35.46 6.82 9.32
C LEU A 480 33.97 6.52 9.33
N THR A 481 33.29 6.93 10.40
CA THR A 481 31.83 7.02 10.43
C THR A 481 31.45 8.46 10.70
N THR A 482 30.82 9.11 9.72
CA THR A 482 30.43 10.52 9.85
C THR A 482 29.05 10.62 10.47
N LEU A 483 28.94 11.41 11.54
CA LEU A 483 27.66 11.66 12.21
C LEU A 483 26.91 12.78 11.50
N ASN A 484 27.61 13.86 11.12
CA ASN A 484 27.02 14.94 10.34
C ASN A 484 28.09 15.76 9.59
N GLN A 485 27.67 16.40 8.50
CA GLN A 485 28.40 17.41 7.72
C GLN A 485 27.40 18.44 7.17
N CYS A 486 27.17 19.51 7.93
CA CYS A 486 26.18 20.55 7.64
C CYS A 486 26.78 21.95 7.80
N TRP A 487 26.03 23.00 7.46
CA TRP A 487 26.52 24.37 7.66
C TRP A 487 26.80 24.65 9.13
N LEU A 488 27.93 25.32 9.40
CA LEU A 488 28.23 25.81 10.74
C LEU A 488 27.26 26.96 11.08
N ASN A 489 26.27 26.67 11.92
CA ASN A 489 25.38 27.67 12.50
C ASN A 489 25.52 27.74 14.02
N GLY A 490 26.05 28.85 14.53
CA GLY A 490 26.34 29.04 15.95
C GLY A 490 27.60 28.34 16.47
N SER A 491 27.78 28.33 17.79
CA SER A 491 28.93 27.67 18.45
C SER A 491 28.72 26.16 18.58
N VAL A 492 29.80 25.39 18.48
CA VAL A 492 29.77 23.95 18.79
C VAL A 492 30.18 23.74 20.24
N GLN A 493 29.34 23.09 21.03
CA GLN A 493 29.66 22.68 22.39
C GLN A 493 30.07 21.21 22.41
N ILE A 494 31.17 20.91 23.10
CA ILE A 494 31.66 19.57 23.39
C ILE A 494 31.87 19.50 24.89
N ASP A 495 30.96 18.85 25.60
CA ASP A 495 30.91 18.87 27.07
C ASP A 495 30.99 20.30 27.64
N LYS A 496 32.08 20.64 28.35
CA LYS A 496 32.35 21.98 28.89
C LYS A 496 33.12 22.89 27.93
N THR A 497 33.66 22.34 26.85
CA THR A 497 34.46 23.05 25.85
C THR A 497 33.56 23.63 24.76
N LYS A 498 33.89 24.84 24.29
CA LYS A 498 33.29 25.44 23.09
C LYS A 498 34.33 25.53 21.99
N LEU A 499 33.99 25.02 20.81
CA LEU A 499 34.83 25.11 19.62
C LEU A 499 34.34 26.28 18.75
N GLY A 500 35.21 27.28 18.55
CA GLY A 500 34.94 28.40 17.66
C GLY A 500 35.05 28.03 16.18
N ALA A 501 34.69 28.95 15.29
CA ALA A 501 34.83 28.76 13.84
C ALA A 501 36.29 28.63 13.40
N GLY A 502 36.54 27.92 12.30
CA GLY A 502 37.89 27.76 11.74
C GLY A 502 38.79 26.78 12.51
N LYS A 503 38.22 25.93 13.37
CA LYS A 503 38.98 25.00 14.22
C LYS A 503 38.69 23.56 13.85
N GLN A 504 39.64 22.69 14.16
CA GLN A 504 39.47 21.25 14.15
C GLN A 504 40.15 20.69 15.40
N ALA A 505 39.48 19.78 16.10
CA ALA A 505 40.02 19.16 17.30
C ALA A 505 39.54 17.70 17.42
N VAL A 506 40.40 16.89 18.02
CA VAL A 506 40.12 15.49 18.34
C VAL A 506 39.77 15.39 19.82
N PHE A 507 38.71 14.65 20.14
CA PHE A 507 38.22 14.39 21.49
C PHE A 507 38.13 12.90 21.71
N ASN A 508 38.66 12.40 22.83
CA ASN A 508 38.55 11.00 23.22
C ASN A 508 37.43 10.87 24.25
N ASN A 509 36.43 10.04 23.95
CA ASN A 509 35.27 9.75 24.80
C ASN A 509 34.50 10.99 25.31
N PRO A 510 34.15 11.97 24.44
CA PRO A 510 33.30 13.08 24.86
C PRO A 510 31.92 12.58 25.30
N SER A 511 31.30 13.24 26.28
CA SER A 511 29.97 12.83 26.77
C SER A 511 28.85 13.26 25.84
N PHE A 512 28.97 14.42 25.20
CA PHE A 512 28.09 14.87 24.12
C PHE A 512 28.73 15.98 23.27
N VAL A 513 28.16 16.18 22.07
CA VAL A 513 28.34 17.35 21.21
C VAL A 513 26.97 18.00 20.97
N TRP A 514 26.91 19.33 20.97
CA TRP A 514 25.71 20.10 20.64
C TRP A 514 26.03 21.15 19.59
N HIS A 515 25.26 21.16 18.50
CA HIS A 515 25.39 22.11 17.41
C HIS A 515 24.05 22.28 16.67
N ASN A 516 23.70 23.53 16.35
CA ASN A 516 22.53 23.88 15.53
C ASN A 516 21.24 23.10 15.88
N ASP A 517 20.91 23.10 17.17
CA ASP A 517 19.72 22.41 17.71
C ASP A 517 19.73 20.89 17.53
N VAL A 518 20.91 20.28 17.40
CA VAL A 518 21.10 18.83 17.36
C VAL A 518 22.16 18.40 18.36
N GLY A 519 21.77 17.47 19.24
CA GLY A 519 22.65 16.80 20.18
C GLY A 519 23.16 15.47 19.64
N TYR A 520 24.38 15.13 20.00
CA TYR A 520 25.00 13.83 19.74
C TYR A 520 25.61 13.33 21.05
N TYR A 521 25.25 12.14 21.53
CA TYR A 521 25.93 11.53 22.67
C TYR A 521 26.41 10.13 22.35
N PHE A 522 27.39 9.66 23.13
CA PHE A 522 28.23 8.51 22.79
C PHE A 522 28.19 7.48 23.93
N PRO A 523 27.21 6.55 23.93
CA PRO A 523 27.04 5.58 25.02
C PRO A 523 28.28 4.71 25.29
N GLU A 524 29.04 4.40 24.23
CA GLU A 524 30.25 3.56 24.30
C GLU A 524 31.56 4.38 24.13
N GLY A 525 31.48 5.72 24.13
CA GLY A 525 32.62 6.60 23.85
C GLY A 525 33.11 6.53 22.40
N GLY A 526 34.41 6.75 22.19
CA GLY A 526 35.06 6.73 20.88
C GLY A 526 36.00 7.93 20.65
N GLN A 527 36.84 7.83 19.62
CA GLN A 527 37.66 8.95 19.15
C GLN A 527 36.87 9.76 18.12
N LEU A 528 36.53 10.99 18.49
CA LEU A 528 35.71 11.89 17.71
C LEU A 528 36.57 13.04 17.17
N THR A 529 36.38 13.40 15.91
CA THR A 529 36.91 14.66 15.38
C THR A 529 35.75 15.63 15.11
N VAL A 530 35.94 16.87 15.54
CA VAL A 530 35.00 17.97 15.33
C VAL A 530 35.71 19.05 14.52
N GLY A 531 35.15 19.38 13.35
CA GLY A 531 35.61 20.45 12.48
C GLY A 531 34.56 21.55 12.34
N THR A 532 35.03 22.80 12.30
CA THR A 532 34.23 24.02 12.10
C THR A 532 34.85 24.93 11.04
N GLY A 533 35.70 24.35 10.18
CA GLY A 533 36.53 25.05 9.20
C GLY A 533 35.78 25.50 7.95
N GLU A 534 36.37 26.44 7.21
CA GLU A 534 35.91 26.84 5.87
C GLU A 534 36.22 25.70 4.90
N GLN A 535 35.20 25.21 4.21
CA GLN A 535 35.33 24.32 3.06
C GLN A 535 35.04 25.10 1.78
N LYS A 536 35.65 24.68 0.67
CA LYS A 536 35.54 25.37 -0.61
C LYS A 536 35.43 24.41 -1.78
N GLY A 537 34.82 24.87 -2.86
CA GLY A 537 34.63 24.11 -4.09
C GLY A 537 33.84 24.90 -5.11
N SER A 538 33.26 24.23 -6.11
CA SER A 538 32.44 24.89 -7.12
C SER A 538 31.34 23.94 -7.59
N TRP A 539 30.24 24.50 -8.10
CA TRP A 539 29.19 23.68 -8.71
C TRP A 539 29.74 22.91 -9.92
N TYR A 540 30.65 23.51 -10.68
CA TYR A 540 31.32 22.84 -11.80
C TYR A 540 32.04 21.55 -11.40
N LYS A 541 32.70 21.52 -10.23
CA LYS A 541 33.39 20.32 -9.70
C LYS A 541 32.45 19.12 -9.66
N ILE A 542 31.21 19.33 -9.22
CA ILE A 542 30.24 18.24 -9.01
C ILE A 542 29.23 18.08 -10.16
N ASN A 543 29.08 19.12 -11.00
CA ASN A 543 28.18 19.17 -12.14
C ASN A 543 28.72 20.15 -13.20
N ASN A 544 29.22 19.63 -14.32
CA ASN A 544 29.91 20.43 -15.34
C ASN A 544 28.98 21.38 -16.13
N SER A 545 27.67 21.39 -15.86
CA SER A 545 26.72 22.35 -16.47
C SER A 545 26.63 23.68 -15.72
N ASN A 546 27.38 23.85 -14.62
CA ASN A 546 27.25 24.99 -13.72
C ASN A 546 28.55 25.81 -13.59
N SER A 547 28.47 26.90 -12.83
CA SER A 547 29.59 27.83 -12.64
C SER A 547 30.82 27.18 -12.01
N ALA A 548 31.99 27.50 -12.56
CA ALA A 548 33.29 27.15 -12.00
C ALA A 548 33.76 28.12 -10.92
N ALA A 549 32.99 29.17 -10.62
CA ALA A 549 33.30 30.11 -9.56
C ALA A 549 33.47 29.38 -8.21
N GLU A 550 34.56 29.70 -7.51
CA GLU A 550 34.80 29.17 -6.18
C GLU A 550 33.73 29.71 -5.23
N ILE A 551 33.17 28.80 -4.45
CA ILE A 551 32.32 29.11 -3.32
C ILE A 551 32.95 28.51 -2.06
N LYS A 552 32.65 29.12 -0.93
CA LYS A 552 33.21 28.74 0.36
C LYS A 552 32.22 29.00 1.48
N GLY A 553 32.36 28.24 2.57
CA GLY A 553 31.57 28.45 3.77
C GLY A 553 32.05 27.58 4.92
N ASN A 554 31.75 27.99 6.14
CA ASN A 554 32.12 27.23 7.34
C ASN A 554 31.20 26.03 7.50
N VAL A 555 31.78 24.83 7.63
CA VAL A 555 31.06 23.57 7.74
C VAL A 555 31.29 22.96 9.12
N PHE A 556 30.20 22.58 9.79
CA PHE A 556 30.27 21.68 10.94
C PHE A 556 30.40 20.25 10.44
N LYS A 557 31.47 19.58 10.85
CA LYS A 557 31.74 18.18 10.48
C LYS A 557 32.11 17.38 11.71
N LEU A 558 31.45 16.24 11.88
CA LEU A 558 31.55 15.40 13.08
C LEU A 558 31.70 13.94 12.69
N TRP A 559 32.80 13.28 13.07
CA TRP A 559 33.03 11.89 12.68
C TRP A 559 33.84 11.09 13.71
N LEU A 560 33.56 9.79 13.75
CA LEU A 560 34.28 8.79 14.52
C LEU A 560 35.37 8.13 13.66
N ASN A 561 36.51 7.85 14.29
CA ASN A 561 37.63 7.14 13.68
C ASN A 561 37.60 5.64 14.02
N ASN A 562 37.50 4.77 13.01
CA ASN A 562 37.57 3.31 13.17
C ASN A 562 38.98 2.74 12.91
N GLY A 563 39.96 3.58 12.60
CA GLY A 563 41.34 3.19 12.31
C GLY A 563 41.55 2.69 10.87
N ILE A 564 42.79 2.31 10.59
CA ILE A 564 43.20 1.69 9.32
C ILE A 564 42.96 0.19 9.42
N ALA A 565 42.44 -0.41 8.34
CA ALA A 565 42.12 -1.83 8.25
C ALA A 565 41.38 -2.39 9.50
N PRO A 566 40.26 -1.78 9.93
CA PRO A 566 39.51 -2.25 11.09
C PRO A 566 39.11 -3.72 10.91
N THR A 567 39.13 -4.47 12.01
CA THR A 567 38.61 -5.83 12.08
C THR A 567 37.53 -5.88 13.16
N ASN A 568 36.29 -6.14 12.76
CA ASN A 568 35.12 -6.17 13.62
C ASN A 568 34.97 -4.92 14.54
N SER A 569 35.32 -3.74 14.04
CA SER A 569 35.11 -2.48 14.78
C SER A 569 33.60 -2.18 14.88
N LYS A 570 33.25 -1.30 15.81
CA LYS A 570 31.87 -0.88 16.07
C LYS A 570 31.80 0.60 16.45
N TYR A 571 30.61 1.18 16.28
CA TYR A 571 30.26 2.49 16.83
C TYR A 571 28.87 2.44 17.49
N ALA A 572 28.66 3.35 18.43
CA ALA A 572 27.35 3.66 18.98
C ALA A 572 27.26 5.16 19.26
N TYR A 573 26.32 5.84 18.62
CA TYR A 573 25.99 7.23 18.92
C TYR A 573 24.48 7.42 18.86
N VAL A 574 24.00 8.44 19.57
CA VAL A 574 22.59 8.78 19.60
C VAL A 574 22.43 10.23 19.19
N VAL A 575 21.55 10.49 18.24
CA VAL A 575 21.20 11.83 17.75
C VAL A 575 19.95 12.29 18.47
N VAL A 576 19.96 13.50 19.02
CA VAL A 576 18.85 14.10 19.78
C VAL A 576 18.54 15.47 19.16
N PRO A 577 17.67 15.55 18.14
CA PRO A 577 17.31 16.81 17.51
C PRO A 577 16.33 17.64 18.36
N GLY A 578 16.39 18.96 18.24
CA GLY A 578 15.50 19.91 18.89
C GLY A 578 16.10 20.57 20.13
N LYS A 579 16.02 19.91 21.29
CA LYS A 579 16.31 20.52 22.60
C LYS A 579 17.47 19.83 23.31
N GLN A 580 18.40 20.62 23.87
CA GLN A 580 19.62 20.10 24.48
C GLN A 580 19.33 19.30 25.76
N GLU A 581 18.34 19.73 26.53
CA GLU A 581 17.90 19.07 27.76
C GLU A 581 17.42 17.63 27.53
N GLU A 582 16.95 17.29 26.32
CA GLU A 582 16.48 15.94 25.99
C GLU A 582 17.61 14.92 25.88
N ILE A 583 18.88 15.36 25.79
CA ILE A 583 20.04 14.46 25.82
C ILE A 583 20.06 13.67 27.13
N GLN A 584 19.78 14.33 28.26
CA GLN A 584 19.82 13.67 29.56
C GLN A 584 18.66 12.68 29.72
N ALA A 585 17.45 13.06 29.30
CA ALA A 585 16.30 12.16 29.29
C ALA A 585 16.54 10.91 28.42
N SER A 586 17.13 11.09 27.24
CA SER A 586 17.48 10.00 26.33
C SER A 586 18.50 9.04 26.97
N LYS A 587 19.51 9.57 27.67
CA LYS A 587 20.51 8.75 28.40
C LYS A 587 19.89 7.87 29.49
N GLU A 588 18.80 8.32 30.12
CA GLU A 588 18.10 7.58 31.17
C GLU A 588 17.13 6.53 30.61
N GLN A 589 16.58 6.78 29.42
CA GLN A 589 15.51 5.95 28.84
C GLN A 589 16.02 4.92 27.82
N VAL A 590 17.14 5.20 27.13
CA VAL A 590 17.70 4.34 26.10
C VAL A 590 18.75 3.39 26.69
N ARG A 591 18.60 2.09 26.41
CA ARG A 591 19.57 1.05 26.72
C ARG A 591 19.93 0.27 25.47
N ILE A 592 21.21 0.30 25.08
CA ILE A 592 21.74 -0.59 24.05
C ILE A 592 21.96 -1.97 24.69
N LEU A 593 21.25 -2.98 24.22
CA LEU A 593 21.31 -4.34 24.76
C LEU A 593 22.29 -5.22 23.99
N ALA A 594 22.47 -4.95 22.70
CA ALA A 594 23.43 -5.64 21.85
C ALA A 594 23.91 -4.72 20.72
N ASN A 595 25.19 -4.84 20.35
CA ASN A 595 25.76 -4.20 19.18
C ASN A 595 26.87 -5.08 18.59
N THR A 596 26.47 -6.11 17.84
CA THR A 596 27.34 -7.12 17.24
C THR A 596 27.02 -7.29 15.76
N ASP A 597 27.84 -8.05 15.03
CA ASP A 597 27.60 -8.39 13.63
C ASP A 597 26.43 -9.38 13.42
N THR A 598 25.87 -9.93 14.51
CA THR A 598 24.74 -10.87 14.48
C THR A 598 23.44 -10.27 15.01
N LEU A 599 23.52 -9.34 15.97
CA LEU A 599 22.39 -8.71 16.63
C LEU A 599 22.74 -7.28 17.06
N GLN A 600 21.85 -6.35 16.71
CA GLN A 600 21.80 -5.00 17.26
C GLN A 600 20.44 -4.78 17.91
N ALA A 601 20.40 -4.35 19.17
CA ALA A 601 19.14 -4.23 19.92
C ALA A 601 19.15 -3.05 20.88
N VAL A 602 18.02 -2.32 20.90
CA VAL A 602 17.82 -1.14 21.73
C VAL A 602 16.49 -1.22 22.46
N LYS A 603 16.52 -1.00 23.77
CA LYS A 603 15.35 -0.90 24.64
C LYS A 603 15.14 0.54 25.06
N HIS A 604 13.91 1.02 24.89
CA HIS A 604 13.48 2.30 25.42
C HIS A 604 12.51 2.06 26.59
N THR A 605 12.95 2.36 27.80
CA THR A 605 12.19 2.05 29.03
C THR A 605 10.94 2.91 29.17
N GLY A 606 11.03 4.21 28.84
CA GLY A 606 9.90 5.14 28.90
C GLY A 606 8.73 4.76 27.99
N LEU A 607 9.01 4.27 26.78
CA LEU A 607 8.02 3.83 25.80
C LEU A 607 7.64 2.34 25.95
N GLN A 608 8.25 1.61 26.89
CA GLN A 608 8.13 0.15 27.01
C GLN A 608 8.31 -0.57 25.67
N MET A 609 9.37 -0.18 24.95
CA MET A 609 9.62 -0.61 23.58
C MET A 609 10.98 -1.28 23.46
N LEU A 610 11.04 -2.33 22.64
CA LEU A 610 12.26 -3.02 22.28
C LEU A 610 12.32 -3.14 20.76
N GLN A 611 13.39 -2.63 20.15
CA GLN A 611 13.64 -2.76 18.72
C GLN A 611 14.91 -3.60 18.52
N LEU A 612 14.84 -4.60 17.64
CA LEU A 612 15.90 -5.59 17.41
C LEU A 612 16.14 -5.81 15.92
N ALA A 613 17.42 -5.86 15.55
CA ALA A 613 17.91 -6.21 14.22
C ALA A 613 18.72 -7.50 14.32
N PHE A 614 18.12 -8.62 13.92
CA PHE A 614 18.78 -9.93 13.84
C PHE A 614 19.35 -10.12 12.44
N TYR A 615 20.66 -10.04 12.30
CA TYR A 615 21.37 -10.38 11.05
C TYR A 615 21.56 -11.89 10.88
N LYS A 616 21.42 -12.66 11.97
CA LYS A 616 21.40 -14.12 12.02
C LYS A 616 20.29 -14.59 12.96
N PRO A 617 19.76 -15.82 12.81
CA PRO A 617 18.91 -16.43 13.83
C PRO A 617 19.57 -16.35 15.20
N GLY A 618 18.79 -16.13 16.25
CA GLY A 618 19.36 -16.01 17.58
C GLY A 618 18.38 -15.55 18.64
N THR A 619 18.93 -15.31 19.82
CA THR A 619 18.17 -14.96 21.03
C THR A 619 18.80 -13.76 21.72
N LEU A 620 17.97 -12.76 22.05
CA LEU A 620 18.29 -11.73 23.03
C LEU A 620 17.77 -12.16 24.40
N VAL A 621 18.57 -11.96 25.45
CA VAL A 621 18.17 -12.11 26.86
C VAL A 621 18.48 -10.82 27.62
N ASP A 622 17.47 -10.21 28.26
CA ASP A 622 17.57 -9.06 29.17
C ASP A 622 16.84 -9.40 30.48
N GLY A 623 17.57 -9.98 31.45
CA GLY A 623 16.98 -10.48 32.70
C GLY A 623 15.95 -11.58 32.46
N ASN A 624 14.69 -11.34 32.84
CA ASN A 624 13.57 -12.27 32.65
C ASN A 624 12.83 -12.08 31.31
N VAL A 625 13.31 -11.17 30.46
CA VAL A 625 12.80 -10.97 29.11
C VAL A 625 13.70 -11.72 28.13
N SER A 626 13.11 -12.55 27.26
CA SER A 626 13.84 -13.18 26.15
C SER A 626 13.06 -13.08 24.86
N VAL A 627 13.76 -12.77 23.77
CA VAL A 627 13.21 -12.69 22.41
C VAL A 627 14.07 -13.55 21.51
N SER A 628 13.48 -14.52 20.82
CA SER A 628 14.19 -15.43 19.90
C SER A 628 13.52 -15.46 18.54
N VAL A 629 14.34 -15.58 17.49
CA VAL A 629 13.90 -15.73 16.10
C VAL A 629 14.67 -16.85 15.42
N ASP A 630 14.02 -17.56 14.50
CA ASP A 630 14.59 -18.67 13.73
C ASP A 630 15.30 -18.22 12.44
N GLN A 631 15.13 -16.97 12.02
CA GLN A 631 15.63 -16.39 10.78
C GLN A 631 16.07 -14.93 10.97
N PRO A 632 16.96 -14.39 10.11
CA PRO A 632 17.28 -12.97 10.10
C PRO A 632 16.04 -12.10 9.87
N CYS A 633 15.83 -11.08 10.69
CA CYS A 633 14.67 -10.19 10.60
C CYS A 633 14.89 -8.92 11.43
N VAL A 634 13.96 -7.97 11.32
CA VAL A 634 13.85 -6.83 12.23
C VAL A 634 12.54 -6.93 13.00
N VAL A 635 12.60 -6.77 14.31
CA VAL A 635 11.47 -6.93 15.23
C VAL A 635 11.33 -5.66 16.07
N MET A 636 10.11 -5.19 16.23
CA MET A 636 9.74 -4.15 17.19
C MET A 636 8.66 -4.69 18.11
N LEU A 637 8.91 -4.66 19.41
CA LEU A 637 7.95 -5.03 20.46
C LEU A 637 7.56 -3.79 21.26
N GLN A 638 6.28 -3.60 21.49
CA GLN A 638 5.69 -2.54 22.31
C GLN A 638 4.89 -3.15 23.45
N HIS A 639 4.74 -2.40 24.54
CA HIS A 639 4.06 -2.86 25.76
C HIS A 639 4.72 -4.10 26.37
N ILE A 640 6.06 -4.16 26.33
CA ILE A 640 6.83 -5.35 26.75
C ILE A 640 6.61 -5.75 28.22
N ASP A 641 6.13 -4.85 29.06
CA ASP A 641 5.79 -5.10 30.47
C ASP A 641 4.31 -5.46 30.69
N GLY A 642 3.52 -5.54 29.60
CA GLY A 642 2.10 -5.86 29.60
C GLY A 642 1.79 -7.34 29.36
N LYS A 643 0.51 -7.72 29.58
CA LYS A 643 -0.02 -9.06 29.29
C LYS A 643 -0.32 -9.31 27.81
N SER A 644 -0.26 -8.24 27.01
CA SER A 644 -0.46 -8.23 25.57
C SER A 644 0.64 -7.36 24.98
N ILE A 645 1.45 -7.94 24.10
CA ILE A 645 2.63 -7.30 23.49
C ILE A 645 2.32 -7.10 22.02
N ALA A 646 2.37 -5.86 21.54
CA ALA A 646 2.30 -5.60 20.11
C ALA A 646 3.67 -5.91 19.49
N ALA A 647 3.71 -6.81 18.52
CA ALA A 647 4.91 -7.25 17.83
C ALA A 647 4.80 -6.91 16.35
N THR A 648 5.74 -6.12 15.83
CA THR A 648 5.86 -5.86 14.39
C THR A 648 7.15 -6.49 13.89
N VAL A 649 7.07 -7.23 12.78
CA VAL A 649 8.17 -8.01 12.20
C VAL A 649 8.29 -7.70 10.72
N ALA A 650 9.51 -7.54 10.22
CA ALA A 650 9.81 -7.40 8.81
C ALA A 650 11.03 -8.26 8.43
N ASP A 651 11.06 -8.73 7.18
CA ASP A 651 12.24 -9.38 6.58
C ASP A 651 12.92 -8.45 5.57
N PRO A 652 14.08 -7.85 5.93
CA PRO A 652 14.89 -7.04 5.02
C PRO A 652 15.37 -7.77 3.76
N SER A 653 15.43 -9.10 3.78
CA SER A 653 15.85 -9.92 2.63
C SER A 653 14.76 -10.05 1.57
N GLN A 654 13.49 -9.94 1.98
CA GLN A 654 12.30 -10.15 1.14
C GLN A 654 12.18 -11.58 0.60
N THR A 655 12.57 -12.57 1.40
CA THR A 655 12.60 -13.98 1.02
C THR A 655 11.85 -14.92 1.97
N ALA A 656 11.68 -14.55 3.24
CA ALA A 656 11.02 -15.40 4.22
C ALA A 656 9.48 -15.37 4.06
N LEU A 657 8.86 -16.54 4.12
CA LEU A 657 7.39 -16.68 4.16
C LEU A 657 6.82 -16.34 5.54
N ALA A 658 7.57 -16.70 6.59
CA ALA A 658 7.22 -16.45 7.97
C ALA A 658 8.48 -16.47 8.86
N ILE A 659 8.39 -15.86 10.03
CA ILE A 659 9.41 -15.86 11.08
C ILE A 659 8.81 -16.46 12.35
N THR A 660 9.50 -17.42 12.96
CA THR A 660 9.10 -17.95 14.26
C THR A 660 9.64 -17.04 15.36
N LEU A 661 8.77 -16.21 15.93
CA LEU A 661 9.09 -15.29 17.02
C LEU A 661 8.69 -15.91 18.37
N THR A 662 9.64 -16.06 19.28
CA THR A 662 9.38 -16.51 20.65
C THR A 662 9.69 -15.40 21.64
N VAL A 663 8.68 -14.98 22.41
CA VAL A 663 8.78 -13.92 23.41
C VAL A 663 8.41 -14.46 24.78
N ARG A 664 9.25 -14.20 25.77
CA ARG A 664 8.99 -14.45 27.18
C ARG A 664 9.16 -13.15 27.93
N THR A 665 8.15 -12.78 28.73
CA THR A 665 8.24 -11.70 29.71
C THR A 665 7.57 -12.14 31.00
N PRO A 666 7.88 -11.49 32.15
CA PRO A 666 7.18 -11.78 33.41
C PRO A 666 5.65 -11.61 33.30
N ALA A 667 5.19 -10.59 32.56
CA ALA A 667 3.78 -10.26 32.45
C ALA A 667 2.97 -11.26 31.61
N LEU A 668 3.59 -11.93 30.63
CA LEU A 668 2.95 -12.99 29.85
C LEU A 668 2.71 -14.27 30.66
N GLY A 669 3.41 -14.47 31.78
CA GLY A 669 3.31 -15.67 32.61
C GLY A 669 3.88 -16.94 31.96
N GLY A 670 4.63 -16.82 30.87
CA GLY A 670 5.18 -17.93 30.10
C GLY A 670 5.89 -17.46 28.82
N SER A 671 6.35 -18.42 28.02
CA SER A 671 6.88 -18.16 26.67
C SER A 671 5.75 -18.28 25.66
N ILE A 672 5.58 -17.28 24.81
CA ILE A 672 4.66 -17.32 23.68
C ILE A 672 5.52 -17.48 22.42
N GLN A 673 5.25 -18.51 21.64
CA GLN A 673 5.83 -18.72 20.33
C GLN A 673 4.78 -18.43 19.27
N TRP A 674 5.17 -17.70 18.24
CA TRP A 674 4.30 -17.29 17.16
C TRP A 674 4.97 -17.47 15.81
N ASN A 675 4.21 -17.93 14.83
CA ASN A 675 4.66 -17.98 13.44
C ASN A 675 4.16 -16.72 12.71
N CYS A 676 5.00 -15.71 12.63
CA CYS A 676 4.70 -14.42 12.03
C CYS A 676 4.71 -14.52 10.50
N ALA A 677 3.55 -14.74 9.89
CA ALA A 677 3.41 -14.73 8.43
C ALA A 677 3.79 -13.35 7.86
N LEU A 678 4.73 -13.33 6.92
CA LEU A 678 5.26 -12.09 6.35
C LEU A 678 4.54 -11.73 5.04
N PRO A 679 4.42 -10.44 4.70
CA PRO A 679 3.85 -10.02 3.43
C PRO A 679 4.70 -10.53 2.25
N GLN A 680 4.04 -10.93 1.15
CA GLN A 680 4.67 -11.56 -0.02
C GLN A 680 4.45 -10.76 -1.30
N GLY A 681 5.15 -11.13 -2.38
CA GLY A 681 5.01 -10.50 -3.70
C GLY A 681 5.38 -9.02 -3.67
N VAL A 682 4.51 -8.15 -4.18
CA VAL A 682 4.74 -6.68 -4.20
C VAL A 682 4.86 -6.05 -2.82
N ARG A 683 4.41 -6.75 -1.76
CA ARG A 683 4.52 -6.32 -0.37
C ARG A 683 5.72 -6.94 0.37
N ALA A 684 6.53 -7.79 -0.27
CA ALA A 684 7.68 -8.41 0.39
C ALA A 684 8.62 -7.35 0.97
N GLY A 685 8.96 -7.46 2.26
CA GLY A 685 9.72 -6.46 3.01
C GLY A 685 8.88 -5.44 3.78
N ALA A 686 7.57 -5.38 3.55
CA ALA A 686 6.66 -4.62 4.40
C ALA A 686 6.58 -5.23 5.81
N SER A 687 6.24 -4.39 6.79
CA SER A 687 6.01 -4.83 8.16
C SER A 687 4.71 -5.64 8.30
N ALA A 688 4.75 -6.69 9.12
CA ALA A 688 3.57 -7.39 9.60
C ALA A 688 3.45 -7.20 11.12
N SER A 689 2.25 -6.84 11.59
CA SER A 689 1.96 -6.60 13.01
C SER A 689 1.09 -7.70 13.59
N PHE A 690 1.38 -8.06 14.82
CA PHE A 690 0.76 -9.14 15.59
C PHE A 690 0.54 -8.67 17.03
N THR A 691 -0.45 -9.23 17.69
CA THR A 691 -0.64 -9.07 19.13
C THR A 691 -0.31 -10.39 19.80
N MET A 692 0.77 -10.41 20.59
CA MET A 692 1.20 -11.56 21.35
C MET A 692 0.58 -11.51 22.75
N GLU A 693 -0.41 -12.38 22.96
CA GLU A 693 -1.07 -12.57 24.24
C GLU A 693 -1.40 -14.04 24.46
N ASN A 694 -1.61 -14.45 25.71
CA ASN A 694 -2.05 -15.82 25.98
C ASN A 694 -3.50 -16.05 25.50
N ALA A 695 -3.87 -17.30 25.27
CA ALA A 695 -5.20 -17.67 24.75
C ALA A 695 -6.35 -17.03 25.55
N LYS A 696 -6.25 -16.98 26.89
CA LYS A 696 -7.26 -16.36 27.76
C LYS A 696 -7.40 -14.85 27.53
N GLY A 697 -6.29 -14.15 27.35
CA GLY A 697 -6.26 -12.72 26.98
C GLY A 697 -6.90 -12.47 25.62
N PHE A 698 -6.50 -13.26 24.61
CA PHE A 698 -7.05 -13.19 23.25
C PHE A 698 -8.56 -13.36 23.20
N ILE A 699 -9.06 -14.38 23.89
CA ILE A 699 -10.50 -14.66 23.96
C ILE A 699 -11.22 -13.48 24.63
N ALA A 700 -10.69 -12.97 25.74
CA ALA A 700 -11.31 -11.87 26.48
C ALA A 700 -11.36 -10.56 25.67
N ASP A 701 -10.28 -10.20 24.96
CA ASP A 701 -10.25 -9.02 24.07
C ASP A 701 -11.33 -9.13 23.00
N ASN A 702 -11.37 -10.25 22.29
CA ASN A 702 -12.30 -10.41 21.17
C ASN A 702 -13.76 -10.49 21.61
N PHE A 703 -14.09 -11.09 22.76
CA PHE A 703 -15.46 -11.05 23.30
C PHE A 703 -15.86 -9.67 23.82
N SER A 704 -14.93 -8.92 24.42
CA SER A 704 -15.17 -7.53 24.85
C SER A 704 -15.45 -6.63 23.63
N PHE A 705 -14.66 -6.80 22.57
CA PHE A 705 -14.84 -6.12 21.30
C PHE A 705 -16.17 -6.50 20.65
N ALA A 706 -16.49 -7.79 20.54
CA ALA A 706 -17.75 -8.28 19.98
C ALA A 706 -18.97 -7.73 20.74
N SER A 707 -18.91 -7.68 22.08
CA SER A 707 -19.95 -7.07 22.92
C SER A 707 -20.16 -5.60 22.58
N SER A 708 -19.08 -4.84 22.42
CA SER A 708 -19.15 -3.42 22.05
C SER A 708 -19.75 -3.20 20.67
N GLN A 709 -19.29 -3.96 19.67
CA GLN A 709 -19.81 -3.88 18.29
C GLN A 709 -21.29 -4.29 18.22
N LEU A 710 -21.68 -5.39 18.86
CA LEU A 710 -23.08 -5.83 18.88
C LEU A 710 -24.01 -4.81 19.55
N LYS A 711 -23.55 -4.11 20.59
CA LYS A 711 -24.33 -3.01 21.19
C LYS A 711 -24.47 -1.82 20.25
N GLY A 712 -23.44 -1.47 19.49
CA GLY A 712 -23.53 -0.46 18.43
C GLY A 712 -24.52 -0.87 17.33
N MET A 713 -24.41 -2.12 16.85
CA MET A 713 -25.32 -2.71 15.86
C MET A 713 -26.78 -2.73 16.36
N LEU A 714 -27.02 -2.98 17.65
CA LEU A 714 -28.37 -2.94 18.23
C LEU A 714 -29.01 -1.55 18.12
N VAL A 715 -28.21 -0.48 18.26
CA VAL A 715 -28.69 0.90 18.09
C VAL A 715 -29.06 1.14 16.63
N GLU A 716 -28.15 0.82 15.71
CA GLU A 716 -28.32 1.09 14.27
C GLU A 716 -29.44 0.24 13.64
N ALA A 717 -29.48 -1.06 13.97
CA ALA A 717 -30.51 -1.98 13.50
C ALA A 717 -31.88 -1.71 14.14
N GLY A 718 -31.91 -1.14 15.35
CA GLY A 718 -33.13 -0.79 16.07
C GLY A 718 -34.02 0.21 15.33
N GLU A 719 -33.44 1.03 14.44
CA GLU A 719 -34.20 1.95 13.57
C GLU A 719 -35.07 1.22 12.52
N TYR A 720 -34.76 -0.05 12.25
CA TYR A 720 -35.40 -0.86 11.23
C TYR A 720 -36.17 -2.03 11.87
N ASP A 721 -37.12 -1.74 12.77
CA ASP A 721 -37.72 -2.70 13.72
C ASP A 721 -38.21 -4.05 13.14
N THR A 722 -38.43 -4.17 11.83
CA THR A 722 -38.84 -5.42 11.16
C THR A 722 -37.75 -6.13 10.33
N LEU A 723 -36.56 -5.55 10.20
CA LEU A 723 -35.44 -6.03 9.37
C LEU A 723 -34.25 -6.51 10.22
N PHE A 724 -33.37 -7.30 9.61
CA PHE A 724 -32.19 -7.90 10.24
C PHE A 724 -30.90 -7.44 9.56
N PRO A 725 -29.84 -7.08 10.31
CA PRO A 725 -28.53 -6.71 9.76
C PRO A 725 -27.96 -7.79 8.85
N ARG A 726 -27.37 -7.39 7.72
CA ARG A 726 -26.72 -8.33 6.79
C ARG A 726 -25.31 -7.90 6.39
N THR A 727 -25.17 -6.67 5.89
CA THR A 727 -23.92 -6.15 5.31
C THR A 727 -23.93 -4.62 5.23
N LEU A 728 -22.98 -4.02 4.52
CA LEU A 728 -22.95 -2.60 4.14
C LEU A 728 -23.10 -2.42 2.64
N ASP A 729 -23.70 -1.30 2.23
CA ASP A 729 -23.67 -0.85 0.84
C ASP A 729 -22.34 -0.16 0.48
N ALA A 730 -22.18 0.22 -0.79
CA ALA A 730 -20.97 0.88 -1.28
C ALA A 730 -20.68 2.25 -0.63
N ASN A 731 -21.67 2.86 0.04
CA ASN A 731 -21.52 4.11 0.78
C ASN A 731 -21.25 3.87 2.27
N GLY A 732 -21.14 2.61 2.71
CA GLY A 732 -20.93 2.24 4.10
C GLY A 732 -22.21 2.28 4.96
N LYS A 733 -23.40 2.31 4.36
CA LYS A 733 -24.67 2.29 5.09
C LYS A 733 -25.09 0.86 5.39
N LEU A 734 -25.62 0.62 6.60
CA LEU A 734 -26.20 -0.67 7.00
C LEU A 734 -27.30 -1.12 6.02
N VAL A 735 -27.11 -2.32 5.49
CA VAL A 735 -28.09 -3.04 4.68
C VAL A 735 -28.73 -4.11 5.57
N CYS A 736 -30.04 -3.96 5.77
CA CYS A 736 -30.86 -4.92 6.48
C CYS A 736 -31.75 -5.72 5.50
N THR A 737 -32.17 -6.91 5.91
CA THR A 737 -33.03 -7.80 5.13
C THR A 737 -34.30 -8.17 5.87
N GLU A 738 -35.33 -8.56 5.13
CA GLU A 738 -36.53 -9.13 5.73
C GLU A 738 -36.24 -10.47 6.40
N ARG A 739 -37.04 -10.83 7.40
CA ARG A 739 -36.90 -12.08 8.17
C ARG A 739 -36.84 -13.37 7.34
N ARG A 740 -37.36 -13.37 6.10
CA ARG A 740 -37.35 -14.55 5.21
C ARG A 740 -36.02 -14.73 4.48
N ASP A 741 -35.14 -13.74 4.47
CA ASP A 741 -33.81 -13.88 3.93
C ASP A 741 -32.97 -14.81 4.81
N TRP A 742 -32.16 -15.68 4.21
CA TRP A 742 -31.44 -16.76 4.90
C TRP A 742 -30.50 -16.27 6.01
N THR A 743 -30.11 -14.98 6.04
CA THR A 743 -29.19 -14.44 7.04
C THR A 743 -29.83 -14.01 8.36
N GLY A 744 -31.16 -14.02 8.48
CA GLY A 744 -31.87 -13.44 9.63
C GLY A 744 -31.53 -14.06 11.00
N GLY A 745 -31.10 -15.32 11.04
CA GLY A 745 -30.80 -16.03 12.29
C GLY A 745 -29.46 -15.70 12.94
N PHE A 746 -28.52 -15.13 12.18
CA PHE A 746 -27.13 -14.95 12.65
C PHE A 746 -27.00 -13.84 13.69
N PHE A 747 -27.63 -12.68 13.48
CA PHE A 747 -27.55 -11.56 14.43
C PHE A 747 -28.07 -11.92 15.85
N PRO A 748 -29.29 -12.44 16.03
CA PRO A 748 -29.72 -12.91 17.35
C PRO A 748 -28.86 -14.05 17.90
N GLY A 749 -28.31 -14.89 17.03
CA GLY A 749 -27.35 -15.92 17.42
C GLY A 749 -26.05 -15.36 18.02
N SER A 750 -25.50 -14.30 17.42
CA SER A 750 -24.30 -13.60 17.90
C SER A 750 -24.51 -12.97 19.27
N LEU A 751 -25.71 -12.44 19.53
CA LEU A 751 -26.10 -11.91 20.84
C LEU A 751 -26.09 -13.03 21.90
N TRP A 752 -26.64 -14.21 21.60
CA TRP A 752 -26.65 -15.35 22.52
C TRP A 752 -25.24 -15.86 22.86
N TYR A 753 -24.38 -16.05 21.87
CA TYR A 753 -23.00 -16.49 22.12
C TYR A 753 -22.19 -15.46 22.91
N THR A 754 -22.38 -14.17 22.63
CA THR A 754 -21.67 -13.11 23.37
C THR A 754 -22.17 -13.01 24.81
N TYR A 755 -23.49 -13.17 25.05
CA TYR A 755 -24.05 -13.31 26.39
C TYR A 755 -23.49 -14.53 27.12
N GLU A 756 -23.35 -15.67 26.46
CA GLU A 756 -22.82 -16.89 27.07
C GLU A 756 -21.45 -16.66 27.71
N TYR A 757 -20.57 -15.90 27.06
CA TYR A 757 -19.27 -15.55 27.61
C TYR A 757 -19.34 -14.41 28.62
N THR A 758 -19.91 -13.27 28.24
CA THR A 758 -19.84 -12.02 29.01
C THR A 758 -20.78 -11.99 30.22
N LYS A 759 -21.85 -12.78 30.19
CA LYS A 759 -22.98 -12.74 31.13
C LYS A 759 -23.68 -11.38 31.20
N ASP A 760 -23.56 -10.55 30.18
CA ASP A 760 -24.22 -9.23 30.11
C ASP A 760 -25.74 -9.36 29.94
N ALA A 761 -26.50 -8.86 30.91
CA ALA A 761 -27.96 -8.93 30.92
C ALA A 761 -28.61 -8.19 29.73
N SER A 762 -28.03 -7.07 29.29
CA SER A 762 -28.58 -6.29 28.15
C SER A 762 -28.50 -7.07 26.84
N LEU A 763 -27.42 -7.83 26.64
CA LEU A 763 -27.27 -8.70 25.47
C LEU A 763 -28.26 -9.86 25.52
N LYS A 764 -28.54 -10.41 26.71
CA LYS A 764 -29.57 -11.45 26.88
C LYS A 764 -30.96 -10.95 26.51
N GLU A 765 -31.35 -9.78 27.01
CA GLU A 765 -32.65 -9.16 26.72
C GLU A 765 -32.82 -8.92 25.22
N ALA A 766 -31.79 -8.34 24.59
CA ALA A 766 -31.76 -8.17 23.14
C ALA A 766 -31.82 -9.50 22.39
N ALA A 767 -31.04 -10.51 22.81
CA ALA A 767 -31.05 -11.83 22.18
C ALA A 767 -32.44 -12.47 22.20
N VAL A 768 -33.16 -12.39 23.32
CA VAL A 768 -34.55 -12.85 23.45
C VAL A 768 -35.47 -12.09 22.49
N ALA A 769 -35.41 -10.76 22.48
CA ALA A 769 -36.28 -9.92 21.65
C ALA A 769 -36.08 -10.19 20.15
N TRP A 770 -34.83 -10.22 19.68
CA TRP A 770 -34.50 -10.45 18.28
C TRP A 770 -34.75 -11.89 17.83
N THR A 771 -34.52 -12.88 18.70
CA THR A 771 -34.89 -14.29 18.42
C THR A 771 -36.40 -14.42 18.21
N LYS A 772 -37.22 -13.77 19.04
CA LYS A 772 -38.68 -13.83 18.94
C LYS A 772 -39.21 -13.30 17.60
N LYS A 773 -38.57 -12.31 16.98
CA LYS A 773 -38.97 -11.76 15.68
C LYS A 773 -39.01 -12.81 14.54
N LEU A 774 -38.26 -13.91 14.68
CA LEU A 774 -38.18 -15.01 13.72
C LEU A 774 -39.28 -16.08 13.93
N GLU A 775 -40.03 -16.04 15.03
CA GLU A 775 -41.06 -17.05 15.39
C GLU A 775 -42.02 -17.43 14.24
N PRO A 776 -42.52 -16.49 13.41
CA PRO A 776 -43.44 -16.84 12.31
C PRO A 776 -42.83 -17.75 11.24
N LEU A 777 -41.51 -17.85 11.15
CA LEU A 777 -40.81 -18.68 10.17
C LEU A 777 -40.89 -20.18 10.50
N GLN A 778 -41.37 -20.56 11.68
CA GLN A 778 -41.59 -21.97 12.03
C GLN A 778 -42.54 -22.70 11.06
N PHE A 779 -43.38 -21.97 10.33
CA PHE A 779 -44.30 -22.50 9.31
C PHE A 779 -43.83 -22.23 7.87
N PHE A 780 -42.67 -21.60 7.67
CA PHE A 780 -42.18 -21.26 6.35
C PHE A 780 -41.59 -22.49 5.64
N THR A 781 -41.94 -22.69 4.36
CA THR A 781 -41.52 -23.86 3.57
C THR A 781 -40.85 -23.47 2.24
N GLY A 782 -40.52 -22.19 2.07
CA GLY A 782 -40.11 -21.63 0.77
C GLY A 782 -38.72 -22.05 0.27
N HIS A 783 -37.74 -22.19 1.17
CA HIS A 783 -36.39 -22.67 0.86
C HIS A 783 -35.77 -23.43 2.04
N HIS A 784 -34.57 -23.99 1.83
CA HIS A 784 -33.90 -24.89 2.77
C HIS A 784 -33.27 -24.26 4.02
N ASP A 785 -32.96 -22.97 4.01
CA ASP A 785 -32.18 -22.25 5.04
C ASP A 785 -32.87 -22.09 6.41
N LEU A 786 -33.92 -22.86 6.70
CA LEU A 786 -34.63 -22.83 7.97
C LEU A 786 -33.72 -23.18 9.16
N GLY A 787 -32.68 -23.99 8.94
CA GLY A 787 -31.66 -24.26 9.94
C GLY A 787 -30.86 -23.01 10.29
N PHE A 788 -30.34 -22.27 9.28
CA PHE A 788 -29.67 -20.99 9.52
C PHE A 788 -30.59 -19.96 10.18
N LEU A 789 -31.81 -19.82 9.66
CA LEU A 789 -32.80 -18.87 10.16
C LEU A 789 -33.15 -19.12 11.63
N MET A 790 -33.43 -20.37 12.00
CA MET A 790 -34.01 -20.67 13.31
C MET A 790 -33.00 -21.26 14.28
N TYR A 791 -32.17 -22.22 13.86
CA TYR A 791 -31.33 -22.98 14.79
C TYR A 791 -30.17 -22.15 15.36
N CYS A 792 -29.58 -21.25 14.56
CA CYS A 792 -28.50 -20.35 15.02
C CYS A 792 -28.90 -19.47 16.22
N SER A 793 -30.19 -19.15 16.36
CA SER A 793 -30.74 -18.33 17.45
C SER A 793 -31.55 -19.15 18.45
N TYR A 794 -32.66 -19.78 18.04
CA TYR A 794 -33.50 -20.59 18.92
C TYR A 794 -32.76 -21.80 19.52
N GLY A 795 -31.84 -22.42 18.77
CA GLY A 795 -31.02 -23.53 19.28
C GLY A 795 -30.15 -23.07 20.45
N ASN A 796 -29.51 -21.91 20.31
CA ASN A 796 -28.73 -21.29 21.39
C ASN A 796 -29.60 -20.82 22.55
N ALA A 797 -30.77 -20.22 22.28
CA ALA A 797 -31.73 -19.83 23.30
C ALA A 797 -32.16 -21.03 24.16
N PHE A 798 -32.53 -22.15 23.53
CA PHE A 798 -32.85 -23.40 24.23
C PHE A 798 -31.66 -23.95 25.02
N ARG A 799 -30.48 -24.04 24.40
CA ARG A 799 -29.25 -24.54 25.02
C ARG A 799 -28.88 -23.78 26.31
N LEU A 800 -29.07 -22.47 26.31
CA LEU A 800 -28.68 -21.60 27.42
C LEU A 800 -29.75 -21.42 28.50
N THR A 801 -31.03 -21.59 28.15
CA THR A 801 -32.15 -21.33 29.08
C THR A 801 -32.91 -22.57 29.53
N GLY A 802 -32.88 -23.65 28.74
CA GLY A 802 -33.70 -24.84 28.95
C GLY A 802 -35.20 -24.63 28.69
N ASP A 803 -35.63 -23.47 28.18
CA ASP A 803 -37.06 -23.20 27.97
C ASP A 803 -37.62 -24.03 26.80
N SER A 804 -38.50 -24.96 27.15
CA SER A 804 -39.22 -25.84 26.22
C SER A 804 -40.02 -25.10 25.13
N SER A 805 -40.36 -23.82 25.33
CA SER A 805 -41.05 -23.01 24.32
C SER A 805 -40.22 -22.88 23.04
N TYR A 806 -38.91 -22.68 23.15
CA TYR A 806 -37.99 -22.63 22.01
C TYR A 806 -37.90 -23.98 21.29
N ALA A 807 -37.87 -25.09 22.04
CA ALA A 807 -37.84 -26.44 21.47
C ALA A 807 -39.10 -26.73 20.63
N ARG A 808 -40.29 -26.29 21.06
CA ARG A 808 -41.52 -26.43 20.28
C ARG A 808 -41.44 -25.72 18.92
N VAL A 809 -40.92 -24.50 18.90
CA VAL A 809 -40.73 -23.72 17.67
C VAL A 809 -39.74 -24.42 16.73
N LEU A 810 -38.63 -24.93 17.25
CA LEU A 810 -37.63 -25.68 16.46
C LEU A 810 -38.20 -26.97 15.88
N VAL A 811 -38.97 -27.75 16.66
CA VAL A 811 -39.62 -28.98 16.16
C VAL A 811 -40.61 -28.67 15.04
N GLN A 812 -41.42 -27.62 15.18
CA GLN A 812 -42.33 -27.18 14.12
C GLN A 812 -41.55 -26.71 12.88
N THR A 813 -40.43 -26.01 13.07
CA THR A 813 -39.54 -25.60 11.98
C THR A 813 -38.94 -26.82 11.25
N ALA A 814 -38.49 -27.84 11.98
CA ALA A 814 -37.99 -29.09 11.42
C ALA A 814 -39.06 -29.82 10.60
N LYS A 815 -40.32 -29.81 11.05
CA LYS A 815 -41.45 -30.30 10.27
C LYS A 815 -41.61 -29.54 8.96
N SER A 816 -41.49 -28.21 8.98
CA SER A 816 -41.54 -27.37 7.78
C SER A 816 -40.37 -27.67 6.82
N LEU A 817 -39.15 -27.80 7.32
CA LEU A 817 -37.97 -28.17 6.53
C LEU A 817 -38.13 -29.56 5.89
N ALA A 818 -38.63 -30.53 6.64
CA ALA A 818 -38.85 -31.89 6.16
C ALA A 818 -39.84 -31.95 4.97
N THR A 819 -40.73 -30.97 4.78
CA THR A 819 -41.61 -30.94 3.60
C THR A 819 -40.86 -30.74 2.28
N ARG A 820 -39.59 -30.32 2.34
CA ARG A 820 -38.73 -30.14 1.16
C ARG A 820 -37.92 -31.39 0.83
N TYR A 821 -37.99 -32.44 1.64
CA TYR A 821 -37.34 -33.72 1.36
C TYR A 821 -38.11 -34.52 0.31
N ASP A 822 -37.37 -35.18 -0.58
CA ASP A 822 -37.91 -36.18 -1.51
C ASP A 822 -37.07 -37.44 -1.46
N ALA A 823 -37.71 -38.59 -1.20
CA ALA A 823 -37.02 -39.86 -1.03
C ALA A 823 -36.34 -40.35 -2.33
N ARG A 824 -36.77 -39.88 -3.51
CA ARG A 824 -36.19 -40.29 -4.80
C ARG A 824 -34.75 -39.76 -4.98
N PRO A 825 -34.49 -38.44 -4.94
CA PRO A 825 -33.12 -37.93 -4.88
C PRO A 825 -32.48 -38.12 -3.50
N GLY A 826 -33.26 -38.42 -2.45
CA GLY A 826 -32.77 -38.63 -1.09
C GLY A 826 -32.23 -37.36 -0.42
N CYS A 827 -32.61 -36.18 -0.93
CA CYS A 827 -32.12 -34.88 -0.48
C CYS A 827 -33.27 -33.93 -0.11
N ILE A 828 -32.90 -32.76 0.41
CA ILE A 828 -33.78 -31.62 0.66
C ILE A 828 -33.48 -30.60 -0.44
N LYS A 829 -34.47 -30.22 -1.25
CA LYS A 829 -34.24 -29.20 -2.30
C LYS A 829 -33.91 -27.82 -1.72
N SER A 830 -32.90 -27.16 -2.25
CA SER A 830 -32.47 -25.82 -1.82
C SER A 830 -33.51 -24.77 -2.23
N TRP A 831 -33.73 -24.65 -3.53
CA TRP A 831 -34.68 -23.73 -4.15
C TRP A 831 -35.76 -24.49 -4.94
N ASN A 832 -36.82 -23.78 -5.36
CA ASN A 832 -37.86 -24.39 -6.20
C ASN A 832 -37.44 -24.54 -7.67
N SER A 833 -36.45 -23.77 -8.10
CA SER A 833 -35.81 -23.90 -9.40
C SER A 833 -34.43 -23.25 -9.40
N PHE A 834 -33.52 -23.75 -10.24
CA PHE A 834 -32.21 -23.16 -10.48
C PHE A 834 -32.00 -23.03 -11.98
N GLN A 835 -31.63 -21.84 -12.46
CA GLN A 835 -31.33 -21.60 -13.86
C GLN A 835 -29.82 -21.63 -14.05
N SER A 836 -29.35 -22.46 -14.99
CA SER A 836 -27.92 -22.64 -15.25
C SER A 836 -27.22 -21.33 -15.64
N TRP A 837 -25.96 -21.18 -15.22
CA TRP A 837 -25.12 -20.08 -15.71
C TRP A 837 -24.66 -20.28 -17.15
N HIS A 838 -24.77 -21.48 -17.71
CA HIS A 838 -24.27 -21.82 -19.05
C HIS A 838 -25.32 -21.67 -20.16
N GLY A 839 -26.59 -21.44 -19.80
CA GLY A 839 -27.66 -21.32 -20.80
C GLY A 839 -29.02 -21.02 -20.18
N THR A 840 -30.07 -21.49 -20.84
CA THR A 840 -31.47 -21.27 -20.42
C THR A 840 -32.06 -22.46 -19.65
N THR A 841 -31.32 -23.57 -19.52
CA THR A 841 -31.72 -24.76 -18.77
C THR A 841 -32.11 -24.40 -17.34
N THR A 842 -33.28 -24.87 -16.91
CA THR A 842 -33.80 -24.65 -15.56
C THR A 842 -34.09 -25.98 -14.89
N TYR A 843 -33.38 -26.27 -13.81
CA TYR A 843 -33.55 -27.48 -13.01
C TYR A 843 -34.61 -27.27 -11.92
N LYS A 844 -35.34 -28.34 -11.58
CA LYS A 844 -36.47 -28.30 -10.62
C LYS A 844 -36.10 -28.80 -9.22
N TYR A 845 -34.97 -29.50 -9.08
CA TYR A 845 -34.49 -30.03 -7.81
C TYR A 845 -32.99 -29.75 -7.60
N PRO A 846 -32.59 -28.48 -7.45
CA PRO A 846 -31.22 -28.12 -7.09
C PRO A 846 -30.96 -28.40 -5.60
N VAL A 847 -29.82 -28.97 -5.30
CA VAL A 847 -29.30 -29.18 -3.94
C VAL A 847 -27.91 -28.54 -3.86
N ILE A 848 -27.69 -27.69 -2.86
CA ILE A 848 -26.42 -27.01 -2.64
C ILE A 848 -25.74 -27.53 -1.37
N ILE A 849 -24.42 -27.42 -1.30
CA ILE A 849 -23.65 -27.92 -0.15
C ILE A 849 -24.09 -27.28 1.18
N ASP A 850 -24.61 -26.05 1.14
CA ASP A 850 -25.12 -25.28 2.28
C ASP A 850 -26.26 -26.01 3.02
N ASN A 851 -26.98 -26.92 2.34
CA ASN A 851 -27.98 -27.77 2.98
C ASN A 851 -27.43 -28.57 4.16
N MET A 852 -26.14 -28.91 4.14
CA MET A 852 -25.49 -29.64 5.22
C MET A 852 -25.61 -28.91 6.57
N MET A 853 -25.63 -27.57 6.56
CA MET A 853 -25.76 -26.74 7.75
C MET A 853 -27.17 -26.78 8.37
N ASN A 854 -28.16 -27.21 7.59
CA ASN A 854 -29.55 -27.25 8.02
C ASN A 854 -29.92 -28.61 8.66
N LEU A 855 -29.05 -29.61 8.56
CA LEU A 855 -29.30 -30.95 9.09
C LEU A 855 -29.29 -31.01 10.61
N GLU A 856 -28.57 -30.10 11.26
CA GLU A 856 -28.52 -30.01 12.73
C GLU A 856 -29.91 -29.80 13.35
N LEU A 857 -30.75 -29.00 12.70
CA LEU A 857 -32.15 -28.80 13.10
C LEU A 857 -32.95 -30.11 13.09
N LEU A 858 -32.71 -30.98 12.12
CA LEU A 858 -33.40 -32.27 11.99
C LEU A 858 -32.89 -33.26 13.03
N PHE A 859 -31.57 -33.32 13.27
CA PHE A 859 -31.01 -34.14 14.35
C PHE A 859 -31.53 -33.69 15.71
N PHE A 860 -31.62 -32.38 15.95
CA PHE A 860 -32.25 -31.83 17.15
C PHE A 860 -33.70 -32.28 17.29
N ALA A 861 -34.52 -32.14 16.23
CA ALA A 861 -35.93 -32.54 16.29
C ALA A 861 -36.08 -34.05 16.54
N ALA A 862 -35.21 -34.89 15.95
CA ALA A 862 -35.19 -36.33 16.22
C ALA A 862 -34.93 -36.61 17.71
N LYS A 863 -33.95 -35.94 18.32
CA LYS A 863 -33.62 -36.09 19.75
C LYS A 863 -34.77 -35.64 20.66
N ILE A 864 -35.43 -34.53 20.34
CA ILE A 864 -36.50 -33.97 21.17
C ILE A 864 -37.81 -34.76 21.05
N THR A 865 -38.14 -35.25 19.85
CA THR A 865 -39.43 -35.89 19.59
C THR A 865 -39.40 -37.42 19.64
N GLY A 866 -38.22 -38.03 19.43
CA GLY A 866 -38.08 -39.45 19.19
C GLY A 866 -38.56 -39.92 17.80
N ASP A 867 -39.02 -39.02 16.91
CA ASP A 867 -39.43 -39.37 15.54
C ASP A 867 -38.18 -39.65 14.67
N PRO A 868 -37.93 -40.92 14.26
CA PRO A 868 -36.73 -41.29 13.52
C PRO A 868 -36.66 -40.64 12.15
N ARG A 869 -37.80 -40.23 11.57
CA ARG A 869 -37.88 -39.65 10.23
C ARG A 869 -36.98 -38.43 10.06
N TYR A 870 -36.85 -37.57 11.08
CA TYR A 870 -35.97 -36.41 10.98
C TYR A 870 -34.49 -36.81 10.88
N ARG A 871 -34.09 -37.82 11.67
CA ARG A 871 -32.73 -38.37 11.65
C ARG A 871 -32.44 -39.05 10.31
N ASP A 872 -33.39 -39.84 9.80
CA ASP A 872 -33.25 -40.56 8.54
C ASP A 872 -33.13 -39.61 7.35
N ILE A 873 -33.95 -38.54 7.31
CA ILE A 873 -33.84 -37.48 6.30
C ILE A 873 -32.45 -36.84 6.34
N ALA A 874 -31.94 -36.51 7.52
CA ALA A 874 -30.63 -35.88 7.66
C ALA A 874 -29.50 -36.79 7.19
N ILE A 875 -29.54 -38.08 7.55
CA ILE A 875 -28.53 -39.06 7.13
C ILE A 875 -28.58 -39.30 5.62
N HIS A 876 -29.77 -39.56 5.06
CA HIS A 876 -29.91 -39.76 3.61
C HIS A 876 -29.43 -38.54 2.82
N HIS A 877 -29.72 -37.32 3.31
CA HIS A 877 -29.19 -36.11 2.70
C HIS A 877 -27.66 -36.10 2.71
N ALA A 878 -27.04 -36.29 3.89
CA ALA A 878 -25.60 -36.27 4.05
C ALA A 878 -24.90 -37.36 3.21
N GLU A 879 -25.48 -38.56 3.10
CA GLU A 879 -24.97 -39.65 2.27
C GLU A 879 -25.03 -39.32 0.77
N ASN A 880 -26.13 -38.75 0.29
CA ASN A 880 -26.27 -38.35 -1.12
C ASN A 880 -25.38 -37.14 -1.45
N THR A 881 -25.19 -36.22 -0.50
CA THR A 881 -24.22 -35.13 -0.61
C THR A 881 -22.80 -35.68 -0.70
N LEU A 882 -22.40 -36.60 0.18
CA LEU A 882 -21.09 -37.25 0.12
C LEU A 882 -20.87 -37.99 -1.20
N LYS A 883 -21.90 -38.65 -1.72
CA LYS A 883 -21.84 -39.41 -2.97
C LYS A 883 -21.75 -38.52 -4.23
N ASN A 884 -22.48 -37.41 -4.26
CA ASN A 884 -22.71 -36.68 -5.51
C ASN A 884 -22.11 -35.27 -5.56
N GLN A 885 -21.93 -34.60 -4.42
CA GLN A 885 -21.37 -33.24 -4.32
C GLN A 885 -19.87 -33.24 -3.98
N VAL A 886 -19.38 -34.20 -3.20
CA VAL A 886 -17.95 -34.30 -2.88
C VAL A 886 -17.20 -34.96 -4.03
N ARG A 887 -16.09 -34.36 -4.46
CA ARG A 887 -15.21 -34.86 -5.53
C ARG A 887 -14.14 -35.79 -4.97
N ASP A 888 -13.41 -36.47 -5.84
CA ASP A 888 -12.36 -37.42 -5.45
C ASP A 888 -11.21 -36.78 -4.66
N ASP A 889 -10.94 -35.49 -4.91
CA ASP A 889 -9.94 -34.70 -4.17
C ASP A 889 -10.51 -34.06 -2.88
N TYR A 890 -11.76 -34.36 -2.53
CA TYR A 890 -12.51 -33.81 -1.40
C TYR A 890 -12.78 -32.30 -1.47
N SER A 891 -12.61 -31.68 -2.64
CA SER A 891 -13.34 -30.45 -2.94
C SER A 891 -14.82 -30.75 -3.18
N CYS A 892 -15.71 -29.76 -3.07
CA CYS A 892 -17.14 -29.96 -3.36
C CYS A 892 -17.65 -29.13 -4.54
N TYR A 893 -18.54 -29.73 -5.33
CA TYR A 893 -19.46 -28.98 -6.19
C TYR A 893 -20.38 -28.14 -5.33
N HIS A 894 -20.67 -26.92 -5.76
CA HIS A 894 -21.63 -26.10 -5.04
C HIS A 894 -23.05 -26.62 -5.26
N VAL A 895 -23.49 -26.86 -6.50
CA VAL A 895 -24.86 -27.28 -6.85
C VAL A 895 -24.86 -28.65 -7.51
N VAL A 896 -25.75 -29.54 -7.09
CA VAL A 896 -26.10 -30.78 -7.81
C VAL A 896 -27.60 -30.76 -8.10
N CYS A 897 -27.96 -30.93 -9.37
CA CYS A 897 -29.33 -30.92 -9.83
C CYS A 897 -29.82 -32.35 -10.07
N TYR A 898 -30.95 -32.70 -9.48
CA TYR A 898 -31.51 -34.06 -9.56
C TYR A 898 -32.77 -34.13 -10.43
N ASP A 899 -32.99 -35.29 -11.05
CA ASP A 899 -34.22 -35.64 -11.75
C ASP A 899 -35.34 -35.92 -10.76
N THR A 900 -36.44 -35.18 -10.86
CA THR A 900 -37.61 -35.34 -9.99
C THR A 900 -38.36 -36.66 -10.21
N ALA A 901 -38.15 -37.34 -11.34
CA ALA A 901 -38.82 -38.60 -11.64
C ALA A 901 -38.12 -39.80 -10.97
N ASN A 902 -36.79 -39.87 -11.04
CA ASN A 902 -36.00 -41.05 -10.63
C ASN A 902 -34.88 -40.76 -9.62
N GLY A 903 -34.57 -39.50 -9.31
CA GLY A 903 -33.51 -39.12 -8.36
C GLY A 903 -32.09 -39.14 -8.94
N GLY A 904 -31.90 -39.36 -10.24
CA GLY A 904 -30.59 -39.33 -10.89
C GLY A 904 -29.98 -37.93 -10.97
N VAL A 905 -28.65 -37.84 -11.00
CA VAL A 905 -27.93 -36.57 -11.17
C VAL A 905 -28.03 -36.10 -12.62
N LEU A 906 -28.62 -34.91 -12.83
CA LEU A 906 -28.74 -34.25 -14.12
C LEU A 906 -27.54 -33.36 -14.43
N ALA A 907 -27.05 -32.62 -13.44
CA ALA A 907 -25.94 -31.67 -13.61
C ALA A 907 -25.22 -31.39 -12.29
N ARG A 908 -23.95 -30.98 -12.41
CA ARG A 908 -23.16 -30.44 -11.30
C ARG A 908 -22.68 -29.06 -11.71
N GLU A 909 -23.14 -28.04 -11.00
CA GLU A 909 -22.94 -26.64 -11.36
C GLU A 909 -22.54 -25.80 -10.15
N THR A 910 -22.39 -24.50 -10.34
CA THR A 910 -22.21 -23.53 -9.26
C THR A 910 -23.27 -22.43 -9.27
N ALA A 911 -23.60 -21.85 -8.11
CA ALA A 911 -24.40 -20.62 -8.02
C ALA A 911 -23.57 -19.41 -7.56
N GLN A 912 -22.57 -19.64 -6.71
CA GLN A 912 -21.75 -18.60 -6.06
C GLN A 912 -20.24 -18.77 -6.26
N GLY A 913 -19.78 -19.94 -6.73
CA GLY A 913 -18.37 -20.20 -7.03
C GLY A 913 -17.93 -19.69 -8.40
N TYR A 914 -16.63 -19.77 -8.67
CA TYR A 914 -16.04 -19.25 -9.91
C TYR A 914 -16.47 -20.04 -11.14
N ALA A 915 -16.38 -21.38 -11.09
CA ALA A 915 -16.74 -22.29 -12.16
C ALA A 915 -17.40 -23.55 -11.58
N ASP A 916 -18.08 -24.35 -12.41
CA ASP A 916 -18.71 -25.59 -11.96
C ASP A 916 -17.70 -26.58 -11.36
N ASN A 917 -16.49 -26.61 -11.93
CA ASN A 917 -15.39 -27.46 -11.47
C ASN A 917 -14.49 -26.80 -10.42
N SER A 918 -14.74 -25.54 -10.02
CA SER A 918 -13.92 -24.87 -9.01
C SER A 918 -14.34 -25.25 -7.58
N ALA A 919 -13.45 -24.97 -6.62
CA ALA A 919 -13.69 -25.09 -5.20
C ALA A 919 -13.99 -23.73 -4.57
N TRP A 920 -15.28 -23.42 -4.46
CA TRP A 920 -15.77 -22.25 -3.75
C TRP A 920 -15.49 -22.37 -2.25
N SER A 921 -14.79 -21.40 -1.66
CA SER A 921 -14.18 -21.58 -0.34
C SER A 921 -15.19 -21.68 0.80
N ARG A 922 -16.28 -20.89 0.75
CA ARG A 922 -17.34 -21.00 1.75
C ARG A 922 -18.16 -22.30 1.61
N GLY A 923 -18.40 -22.77 0.39
CA GLY A 923 -19.03 -24.08 0.17
C GLY A 923 -18.21 -25.22 0.75
N GLN A 924 -16.89 -25.17 0.57
CA GLN A 924 -15.96 -26.11 1.21
C GLN A 924 -16.08 -26.04 2.74
N SER A 925 -16.17 -24.83 3.29
CA SER A 925 -16.31 -24.60 4.74
C SER A 925 -17.61 -25.18 5.31
N TRP A 926 -18.73 -25.05 4.60
CA TRP A 926 -20.01 -25.69 4.97
C TRP A 926 -19.94 -27.20 4.95
N GLY A 927 -19.22 -27.80 4.00
CA GLY A 927 -18.97 -29.23 3.97
C GLY A 927 -18.19 -29.71 5.21
N ILE A 928 -17.09 -29.03 5.56
CA ILE A 928 -16.28 -29.37 6.74
C ILE A 928 -17.15 -29.30 8.02
N TYR A 929 -17.90 -28.21 8.20
CA TYR A 929 -18.78 -28.03 9.35
C TYR A 929 -19.89 -29.09 9.38
N GLY A 930 -20.64 -29.22 8.29
CA GLY A 930 -21.82 -30.08 8.23
C GLY A 930 -21.50 -31.56 8.40
N PHE A 931 -20.39 -32.05 7.82
CA PHE A 931 -19.96 -33.43 8.05
C PHE A 931 -19.42 -33.67 9.47
N THR A 932 -18.80 -32.66 10.09
CA THR A 932 -18.41 -32.71 11.51
C THR A 932 -19.65 -32.87 12.39
N VAL A 933 -20.71 -32.09 12.14
CA VAL A 933 -22.00 -32.22 12.82
C VAL A 933 -22.65 -33.58 12.56
N CYS A 934 -22.65 -34.06 11.32
CA CYS A 934 -23.19 -35.39 11.01
C CYS A 934 -22.46 -36.49 11.79
N TYR A 935 -21.14 -36.40 11.94
CA TYR A 935 -20.40 -37.34 12.79
C TYR A 935 -20.75 -37.19 14.27
N ARG A 936 -20.84 -35.97 14.81
CA ARG A 936 -21.29 -35.74 16.20
C ARG A 936 -22.62 -36.44 16.48
N GLU A 937 -23.55 -36.36 15.54
CA GLU A 937 -24.94 -36.82 15.70
C GLU A 937 -25.13 -38.32 15.41
N THR A 938 -24.23 -38.95 14.65
CA THR A 938 -24.38 -40.33 14.20
C THR A 938 -23.29 -41.28 14.67
N HIS A 939 -22.11 -40.75 15.01
CA HIS A 939 -20.86 -41.48 15.21
C HIS A 939 -20.45 -42.37 14.03
N ASP A 940 -20.97 -42.09 12.82
CA ASP A 940 -20.61 -42.85 11.63
C ASP A 940 -19.29 -42.36 11.03
N ALA A 941 -18.28 -43.24 11.02
CA ALA A 941 -16.92 -42.94 10.58
C ALA A 941 -16.85 -42.38 9.15
N LYS A 942 -17.83 -42.64 8.28
CA LYS A 942 -17.86 -42.09 6.91
C LYS A 942 -17.88 -40.55 6.92
N PHE A 943 -18.64 -39.96 7.85
CA PHE A 943 -18.76 -38.50 7.95
C PHE A 943 -17.53 -37.89 8.62
N LEU A 944 -16.93 -38.56 9.60
CA LEU A 944 -15.65 -38.11 10.17
C LEU A 944 -14.55 -38.08 9.10
N ASN A 945 -14.47 -39.13 8.27
CA ASN A 945 -13.49 -39.19 7.20
C ASN A 945 -13.73 -38.11 6.14
N ALA A 946 -14.99 -37.84 5.79
CA ALA A 946 -15.35 -36.75 4.88
C ALA A 946 -14.93 -35.39 5.45
N ALA A 947 -15.31 -35.06 6.70
CA ALA A 947 -14.94 -33.81 7.36
C ALA A 947 -13.42 -33.62 7.41
N ARG A 948 -12.67 -34.65 7.83
CA ARG A 948 -11.21 -34.63 7.89
C ARG A 948 -10.58 -34.36 6.53
N LYS A 949 -11.00 -35.09 5.49
CA LYS A 949 -10.42 -34.96 4.15
C LYS A 949 -10.78 -33.64 3.46
N MET A 950 -11.98 -33.11 3.70
CA MET A 950 -12.36 -31.78 3.23
C MET A 950 -11.54 -30.68 3.94
N ALA A 951 -11.23 -30.86 5.23
CA ALA A 951 -10.34 -29.97 5.97
C ALA A 951 -8.89 -30.06 5.48
N ASP A 952 -8.40 -31.28 5.18
CA ASP A 952 -7.07 -31.48 4.59
C ASP A 952 -6.95 -30.77 3.24
N PHE A 953 -7.96 -30.89 2.36
CA PHE A 953 -8.02 -30.16 1.10
C PHE A 953 -7.87 -28.64 1.34
N TYR A 954 -8.66 -28.08 2.26
CA TYR A 954 -8.62 -26.66 2.57
C TYR A 954 -7.22 -26.22 3.06
N LEU A 955 -6.70 -26.89 4.09
CA LEU A 955 -5.48 -26.49 4.80
C LEU A 955 -4.20 -26.72 4.00
N THR A 956 -4.22 -27.66 3.06
CA THR A 956 -3.06 -27.99 2.21
C THR A 956 -3.16 -27.43 0.79
N HIS A 957 -4.23 -26.70 0.47
CA HIS A 957 -4.41 -26.11 -0.85
C HIS A 957 -3.27 -25.12 -1.14
N LYS A 958 -2.58 -25.28 -2.28
CA LYS A 958 -1.41 -24.45 -2.65
C LYS A 958 -1.68 -22.95 -2.75
N ARG A 959 -2.96 -22.57 -2.86
CA ARG A 959 -3.42 -21.19 -2.92
C ARG A 959 -4.03 -20.66 -1.63
N LEU A 960 -4.08 -21.48 -0.58
CA LEU A 960 -4.40 -20.95 0.75
C LEU A 960 -3.27 -20.00 1.15
N PRO A 961 -3.56 -18.72 1.43
CA PRO A 961 -2.53 -17.77 1.83
C PRO A 961 -1.96 -18.12 3.21
N ALA A 962 -0.79 -17.55 3.54
CA ALA A 962 -0.09 -17.85 4.79
C ALA A 962 -0.88 -17.47 6.06
N ASP A 963 -1.78 -16.48 5.95
CA ASP A 963 -2.71 -16.07 7.03
C ASP A 963 -3.91 -17.02 7.19
N LYS A 964 -4.03 -18.06 6.36
CA LYS A 964 -5.11 -19.06 6.35
C LYS A 964 -6.52 -18.50 6.10
N VAL A 965 -6.63 -17.24 5.65
CA VAL A 965 -7.90 -16.67 5.16
C VAL A 965 -7.97 -16.88 3.65
N PRO A 966 -8.91 -17.67 3.12
CA PRO A 966 -8.88 -18.12 1.76
C PRO A 966 -9.29 -16.99 0.81
N TYR A 967 -8.94 -17.14 -0.46
CA TYR A 967 -9.68 -16.43 -1.51
C TYR A 967 -11.14 -16.92 -1.53
N TRP A 968 -12.04 -16.13 -2.08
CA TRP A 968 -13.45 -16.52 -2.23
C TRP A 968 -13.65 -17.81 -3.04
N ASP A 969 -12.70 -18.16 -3.91
CA ASP A 969 -12.64 -19.43 -4.62
C ASP A 969 -11.17 -19.85 -4.81
N PHE A 970 -10.85 -21.12 -4.55
CA PHE A 970 -9.48 -21.62 -4.60
C PHE A 970 -8.90 -21.69 -6.02
N ASN A 971 -9.74 -21.65 -7.06
CA ASN A 971 -9.35 -21.81 -8.46
C ASN A 971 -9.61 -20.55 -9.31
N VAL A 972 -9.97 -19.42 -8.71
CA VAL A 972 -10.17 -18.15 -9.43
C VAL A 972 -8.97 -17.82 -10.32
N ASN A 973 -9.21 -17.44 -11.58
CA ASN A 973 -8.18 -17.12 -12.58
C ASN A 973 -7.15 -18.23 -12.91
N GLN A 974 -7.38 -19.48 -12.48
CA GLN A 974 -6.51 -20.59 -12.88
C GLN A 974 -6.89 -21.13 -14.26
N ALA A 975 -5.88 -21.58 -15.01
CA ALA A 975 -6.09 -22.25 -16.29
C ALA A 975 -6.97 -23.50 -16.10
N GLY A 976 -7.97 -23.68 -16.97
CA GLY A 976 -8.91 -24.82 -16.91
C GLY A 976 -10.19 -24.56 -16.10
N TYR A 977 -10.35 -23.38 -15.52
CA TYR A 977 -11.57 -22.95 -14.83
C TYR A 977 -12.17 -21.75 -15.56
N ALA A 978 -13.43 -21.88 -15.97
CA ALA A 978 -14.13 -20.84 -16.71
C ALA A 978 -15.51 -20.58 -16.11
N PRO A 979 -15.84 -19.31 -15.78
CA PRO A 979 -17.15 -18.98 -15.27
C PRO A 979 -18.24 -19.16 -16.32
N GLY A 980 -19.45 -19.47 -15.87
CA GLY A 980 -20.60 -19.61 -16.76
C GLY A 980 -20.94 -18.31 -17.50
N VAL A 981 -21.56 -18.45 -18.68
CA VAL A 981 -21.80 -17.32 -19.60
C VAL A 981 -22.72 -16.23 -19.03
N ARG A 982 -23.48 -16.50 -17.99
CA ARG A 982 -24.31 -15.50 -17.29
C ARG A 982 -23.71 -15.01 -15.97
N SER A 983 -22.61 -15.62 -15.52
CA SER A 983 -21.93 -15.23 -14.29
C SER A 983 -21.18 -13.92 -14.51
N LYS A 984 -21.30 -12.96 -13.58
CA LYS A 984 -20.49 -11.74 -13.61
C LYS A 984 -19.01 -11.99 -13.33
N ALA A 985 -18.63 -13.18 -12.85
CA ALA A 985 -17.22 -13.55 -12.71
C ALA A 985 -16.46 -13.62 -14.07
N LYS A 986 -17.18 -13.62 -15.20
CA LYS A 986 -16.59 -13.55 -16.55
C LYS A 986 -16.20 -12.13 -16.99
N GLU A 987 -16.69 -11.09 -16.29
CA GLU A 987 -16.48 -9.69 -16.67
C GLU A 987 -15.10 -9.22 -16.18
N GLY A 988 -14.13 -9.10 -17.10
CA GLY A 988 -12.74 -8.79 -16.74
C GLY A 988 -12.02 -9.95 -16.02
N GLN A 989 -10.80 -9.72 -15.52
CA GLN A 989 -10.16 -10.68 -14.62
C GLN A 989 -10.86 -10.60 -13.25
N SER A 990 -11.47 -11.70 -12.80
CA SER A 990 -12.15 -11.76 -11.49
C SER A 990 -11.16 -11.38 -10.38
N PRO A 991 -11.49 -10.40 -9.51
CA PRO A 991 -10.58 -10.04 -8.43
C PRO A 991 -10.35 -11.21 -7.46
N GLU A 992 -9.14 -11.31 -6.95
CA GLU A 992 -8.77 -12.29 -5.93
C GLU A 992 -9.14 -11.79 -4.53
N PHE A 993 -10.44 -11.60 -4.28
CA PHE A 993 -10.94 -11.19 -2.97
C PHE A 993 -10.74 -12.28 -1.91
N ARG A 994 -10.46 -11.85 -0.67
CA ARG A 994 -10.44 -12.68 0.53
C ARG A 994 -11.87 -12.98 0.99
N ASP A 995 -12.07 -14.10 1.68
CA ASP A 995 -13.35 -14.44 2.30
C ASP A 995 -13.20 -14.80 3.79
N ALA A 996 -13.29 -13.78 4.65
CA ALA A 996 -13.24 -13.94 6.10
C ALA A 996 -14.40 -14.81 6.64
N SER A 997 -15.54 -14.85 5.95
CA SER A 997 -16.66 -15.70 6.34
C SER A 997 -16.34 -17.19 6.21
N ALA A 998 -15.69 -17.62 5.11
CA ALA A 998 -15.23 -18.98 4.92
C ALA A 998 -14.20 -19.39 6.00
N ALA A 999 -13.28 -18.48 6.33
CA ALA A 999 -12.29 -18.71 7.37
C ALA A 999 -12.94 -18.88 8.76
N ALA A 1000 -13.89 -18.02 9.13
CA ALA A 1000 -14.58 -18.08 10.42
C ALA A 1000 -15.35 -19.40 10.61
N VAL A 1001 -16.07 -19.84 9.57
CA VAL A 1001 -16.78 -21.13 9.54
C VAL A 1001 -15.81 -22.29 9.69
N THR A 1002 -14.71 -22.26 8.93
CA THR A 1002 -13.67 -23.28 8.98
C THR A 1002 -13.06 -23.36 10.38
N ALA A 1003 -12.70 -22.24 11.00
CA ALA A 1003 -12.15 -22.23 12.36
C ALA A 1003 -13.12 -22.87 13.37
N SER A 1004 -14.41 -22.51 13.32
CA SER A 1004 -15.43 -23.12 14.19
C SER A 1004 -15.52 -24.64 14.00
N ALA A 1005 -15.56 -25.10 12.75
CA ALA A 1005 -15.63 -26.51 12.41
C ALA A 1005 -14.38 -27.29 12.84
N LEU A 1006 -13.19 -26.73 12.60
CA LEU A 1006 -11.91 -27.34 12.95
C LEU A 1006 -11.73 -27.51 14.46
N LEU A 1007 -12.19 -26.56 15.27
CA LEU A 1007 -12.16 -26.68 16.73
C LEU A 1007 -12.97 -27.88 17.22
N GLU A 1008 -14.17 -28.09 16.69
CA GLU A 1008 -14.98 -29.26 17.05
C GLU A 1008 -14.39 -30.55 16.47
N LEU A 1009 -14.01 -30.56 15.19
CA LEU A 1009 -13.38 -31.71 14.54
C LEU A 1009 -12.12 -32.19 15.27
N SER A 1010 -11.33 -31.26 15.81
CA SER A 1010 -10.11 -31.58 16.56
C SER A 1010 -10.37 -32.50 17.76
N THR A 1011 -11.57 -32.42 18.36
CA THR A 1011 -11.94 -33.23 19.53
C THR A 1011 -12.22 -34.69 19.19
N TYR A 1012 -12.45 -35.01 17.90
CA TYR A 1012 -12.79 -36.36 17.45
C TYR A 1012 -11.60 -37.17 16.92
N LEU A 1013 -10.43 -36.53 16.77
CA LEU A 1013 -9.26 -37.11 16.07
C LEU A 1013 -8.11 -37.49 17.01
N GLY A 1014 -8.30 -37.41 18.33
CA GLY A 1014 -7.26 -37.71 19.31
C GLY A 1014 -6.00 -36.87 19.07
N LYS A 1015 -4.83 -37.50 18.95
CA LYS A 1015 -3.55 -36.80 18.72
C LYS A 1015 -3.48 -36.09 17.37
N GLU A 1016 -4.13 -36.62 16.33
CA GLU A 1016 -4.18 -35.97 15.01
C GLU A 1016 -4.98 -34.65 15.07
N GLY A 1017 -5.85 -34.49 16.07
CA GLY A 1017 -6.62 -33.28 16.32
C GLY A 1017 -5.77 -32.02 16.52
N ALA A 1018 -4.53 -32.15 17.02
CA ALA A 1018 -3.67 -31.01 17.35
C ALA A 1018 -3.38 -30.11 16.14
N VAL A 1019 -3.25 -30.67 14.92
CA VAL A 1019 -3.00 -29.90 13.71
C VAL A 1019 -4.22 -29.05 13.33
N TYR A 1020 -5.43 -29.59 13.46
CA TYR A 1020 -6.67 -28.88 13.18
C TYR A 1020 -6.97 -27.81 14.24
N PHE A 1021 -6.71 -28.12 15.51
CA PHE A 1021 -6.79 -27.15 16.60
C PHE A 1021 -5.86 -25.96 16.34
N LYS A 1022 -4.58 -26.24 16.03
CA LYS A 1022 -3.60 -25.19 15.74
C LYS A 1022 -3.98 -24.38 14.50
N ALA A 1023 -4.49 -25.03 13.45
CA ALA A 1023 -4.97 -24.33 12.27
C ALA A 1023 -6.16 -23.41 12.58
N ALA A 1024 -7.09 -23.83 13.44
CA ALA A 1024 -8.20 -22.98 13.85
C ALA A 1024 -7.74 -21.78 14.71
N GLU A 1025 -6.80 -22.01 15.62
CA GLU A 1025 -6.17 -20.95 16.42
C GLU A 1025 -5.49 -19.90 15.51
N ASP A 1026 -4.70 -20.34 14.53
CA ASP A 1026 -4.05 -19.45 13.57
C ASP A 1026 -5.08 -18.65 12.75
N ILE A 1027 -6.17 -19.28 12.30
CA ILE A 1027 -7.26 -18.59 11.58
C ILE A 1027 -7.92 -17.54 12.48
N LEU A 1028 -8.24 -17.87 13.74
CA LEU A 1028 -8.84 -16.94 14.70
C LEU A 1028 -7.96 -15.71 14.91
N HIS A 1029 -6.65 -15.91 15.07
CA HIS A 1029 -5.72 -14.81 15.22
C HIS A 1029 -5.58 -13.95 13.95
N SER A 1030 -5.59 -14.56 12.76
CA SER A 1030 -5.66 -13.79 11.51
C SER A 1030 -6.93 -12.95 11.44
N LEU A 1031 -8.09 -13.53 11.74
CA LEU A 1031 -9.37 -12.82 11.73
C LEU A 1031 -9.44 -11.70 12.77
N ALA A 1032 -8.76 -11.85 13.90
CA ALA A 1032 -8.68 -10.83 14.96
C ALA A 1032 -7.65 -9.72 14.68
N SER A 1033 -6.79 -9.88 13.68
CA SER A 1033 -5.78 -8.87 13.30
C SER A 1033 -6.40 -7.60 12.73
N ALA A 1034 -5.64 -6.50 12.69
CA ALA A 1034 -6.12 -5.23 12.12
C ALA A 1034 -6.48 -5.31 10.63
N GLU A 1035 -5.99 -6.32 9.90
CA GLU A 1035 -6.37 -6.56 8.50
C GLU A 1035 -7.84 -6.99 8.40
N TYR A 1036 -8.32 -7.89 9.28
CA TYR A 1036 -9.64 -8.49 9.18
C TYR A 1036 -10.63 -8.00 10.24
N ARG A 1037 -10.20 -7.69 11.47
CA ARG A 1037 -11.07 -7.12 12.51
C ARG A 1037 -11.19 -5.62 12.36
N SER A 1038 -12.40 -5.09 12.49
CA SER A 1038 -12.65 -3.65 12.44
C SER A 1038 -12.09 -2.92 13.67
N SER A 1039 -11.93 -1.59 13.56
CA SER A 1039 -11.75 -0.75 14.75
C SER A 1039 -13.09 -0.61 15.51
N PRO A 1040 -13.08 -0.28 16.82
CA PRO A 1040 -14.31 -0.10 17.59
C PRO A 1040 -15.25 0.93 16.93
N GLY A 1041 -16.51 0.56 16.69
CA GLY A 1041 -17.51 1.39 15.99
C GLY A 1041 -17.27 1.57 14.48
N GLY A 1042 -16.15 1.09 13.96
CA GLY A 1042 -15.86 1.06 12.53
C GLY A 1042 -16.64 -0.05 11.82
N ASN A 1043 -16.58 -0.04 10.47
CA ASN A 1043 -17.18 -1.08 9.63
C ASN A 1043 -18.69 -1.29 9.90
N GLY A 1044 -19.43 -0.21 10.18
CA GLY A 1044 -20.86 -0.24 10.48
C GLY A 1044 -21.21 -1.20 11.62
N ASN A 1045 -20.37 -1.24 12.66
CA ASN A 1045 -20.50 -2.12 13.82
C ASN A 1045 -20.40 -3.64 13.52
N PHE A 1046 -19.96 -4.05 12.33
CA PHE A 1046 -19.57 -5.43 12.05
C PHE A 1046 -18.17 -5.73 12.58
N ILE A 1047 -17.95 -6.94 13.09
CA ILE A 1047 -16.68 -7.37 13.68
C ILE A 1047 -15.63 -7.59 12.60
N LEU A 1048 -15.96 -8.35 11.55
CA LEU A 1048 -15.02 -8.73 10.49
C LEU A 1048 -15.25 -7.94 9.18
N LYS A 1049 -14.12 -7.62 8.54
CA LYS A 1049 -13.99 -7.03 7.20
C LYS A 1049 -13.74 -8.13 6.16
N HIS A 1050 -13.71 -7.75 4.88
CA HIS A 1050 -13.19 -8.58 3.78
C HIS A 1050 -13.85 -9.96 3.61
N SER A 1051 -15.18 -9.98 3.46
CA SER A 1051 -15.93 -11.18 3.07
C SER A 1051 -16.56 -11.01 1.67
N VAL A 1052 -16.91 -12.14 1.04
CA VAL A 1052 -17.53 -12.16 -0.29
C VAL A 1052 -18.85 -12.90 -0.27
N GLY A 1053 -19.97 -12.22 -0.52
CA GLY A 1053 -21.28 -12.86 -0.64
C GLY A 1053 -21.42 -13.62 -1.96
N SER A 1054 -21.43 -12.94 -3.11
CA SER A 1054 -21.49 -13.65 -4.40
C SER A 1054 -20.99 -12.83 -5.60
N ILE A 1055 -19.80 -13.18 -6.10
CA ILE A 1055 -19.24 -12.61 -7.33
C ILE A 1055 -20.09 -12.93 -8.57
N PRO A 1056 -20.57 -14.18 -8.80
CA PRO A 1056 -21.40 -14.47 -9.96
C PRO A 1056 -22.64 -13.57 -10.09
N HIS A 1057 -23.17 -13.06 -8.97
CA HIS A 1057 -24.29 -12.11 -8.93
C HIS A 1057 -23.83 -10.63 -8.89
N GLY A 1058 -22.56 -10.37 -8.58
CA GLY A 1058 -21.98 -9.03 -8.40
C GLY A 1058 -22.49 -8.35 -7.14
N PHE A 1059 -22.59 -9.09 -6.04
CA PHE A 1059 -23.18 -8.64 -4.79
C PHE A 1059 -22.28 -9.00 -3.60
N GLU A 1060 -22.18 -8.11 -2.61
CA GLU A 1060 -21.36 -8.29 -1.40
C GLU A 1060 -19.90 -8.59 -1.73
N LEU A 1061 -19.24 -7.66 -2.43
CA LEU A 1061 -17.86 -7.79 -2.89
C LEU A 1061 -16.93 -7.05 -1.95
N ASP A 1062 -16.13 -7.78 -1.17
CA ASP A 1062 -15.20 -7.21 -0.18
C ASP A 1062 -15.92 -6.35 0.88
N THR A 1063 -16.94 -6.95 1.50
CA THR A 1063 -17.86 -6.29 2.46
C THR A 1063 -17.92 -7.07 3.77
N PRO A 1064 -18.34 -6.46 4.90
CA PRO A 1064 -18.66 -7.22 6.11
C PRO A 1064 -19.93 -8.06 5.94
N LEU A 1065 -20.02 -9.18 6.67
CA LEU A 1065 -21.15 -10.11 6.59
C LEU A 1065 -21.53 -10.62 7.98
N ILE A 1066 -22.82 -10.54 8.32
CA ILE A 1066 -23.31 -10.91 9.67
C ILE A 1066 -22.99 -12.36 10.07
N TYR A 1067 -22.95 -13.27 9.09
CA TYR A 1067 -22.61 -14.66 9.33
C TYR A 1067 -21.12 -14.87 9.55
N ALA A 1068 -20.23 -14.02 9.01
CA ALA A 1068 -18.81 -14.05 9.35
C ALA A 1068 -18.63 -13.76 10.85
N ASP A 1069 -19.31 -12.73 11.36
CA ASP A 1069 -19.30 -12.36 12.77
C ASP A 1069 -19.85 -13.48 13.67
N TYR A 1070 -20.97 -14.09 13.27
CA TYR A 1070 -21.56 -15.21 14.02
C TYR A 1070 -20.59 -16.39 14.20
N TYR A 1071 -19.99 -16.87 13.10
CA TYR A 1071 -19.09 -18.01 13.16
C TYR A 1071 -17.75 -17.67 13.81
N PHE A 1072 -17.31 -16.41 13.76
CA PHE A 1072 -16.15 -15.95 14.51
C PHE A 1072 -16.40 -16.01 16.02
N ILE A 1073 -17.56 -15.52 16.48
CA ILE A 1073 -17.93 -15.58 17.91
C ILE A 1073 -18.15 -17.04 18.36
N GLU A 1074 -18.77 -17.87 17.53
CA GLU A 1074 -18.90 -19.31 17.82
C GLU A 1074 -17.53 -19.98 17.96
N ALA A 1075 -16.61 -19.72 17.02
CA ALA A 1075 -15.25 -20.24 17.07
C ALA A 1075 -14.52 -19.78 18.34
N LEU A 1076 -14.67 -18.52 18.76
CA LEU A 1076 -14.14 -18.03 20.04
C LEU A 1076 -14.74 -18.76 21.25
N ALA A 1077 -16.05 -19.04 21.23
CA ALA A 1077 -16.71 -19.78 22.30
C ALA A 1077 -16.20 -21.24 22.40
N ARG A 1078 -16.02 -21.90 21.25
CA ARG A 1078 -15.43 -23.26 21.16
C ARG A 1078 -13.97 -23.26 21.61
N TYR A 1079 -13.18 -22.29 21.18
CA TYR A 1079 -11.78 -22.15 21.57
C TYR A 1079 -11.66 -21.95 23.09
N HIS A 1080 -12.49 -21.08 23.67
CA HIS A 1080 -12.58 -20.90 25.12
C HIS A 1080 -12.94 -22.17 25.87
N ALA A 1081 -13.82 -23.02 25.34
CA ALA A 1081 -14.14 -24.29 25.98
C ALA A 1081 -12.94 -25.27 26.01
N LEU A 1082 -12.02 -25.18 25.04
CA LEU A 1082 -10.89 -26.08 24.89
C LEU A 1082 -9.62 -25.62 25.63
N VAL A 1083 -9.45 -24.32 25.88
CA VAL A 1083 -8.26 -23.75 26.56
C VAL A 1083 -8.49 -23.35 28.03
N LYS A 1084 -9.63 -23.75 28.60
CA LYS A 1084 -10.06 -23.40 29.95
C LYS A 1084 -9.15 -23.94 31.04
#